data_AF-H0A0A5-F1
#
_entry.id   AF-H0A0A5-F1
#
_cell.length_a   1.000
_cell.length_b   1.000
_cell.length_c   1.000
_cell.angle_alpha   90.00
_cell.angle_beta   90.00
_cell.angle_gamma   90.00
#
_symmetry.space_group_name_H-M   'P 1'
#
loop_
_entity.id
_entity.type
_entity.pdbx_description
1 polymer ?
#
loop_
_entity_poly.entity_id
_entity_poly.type
_entity_poly.pdbx_seq_one_letter_code
_entity_poly.pdbx_strand_id
1 'polypeptide(L)'
;MSGTTTVPPYLDIASIAAAVGASAGAQEGGQKGAEKGAEAAQPFAEAADEARRAAAEAAGAAAASKGSAEAAATEAVSQASVASQKAADAEAKALAADEAANRSELAAIQATTASPIYPDVETGLASVDEGDTFSVAGAGDTYAILYRKVSATAVEIGRYPSQAALDSAVAALADIPIRATAQATGAMVTGIDKRGRAFWGIDQLGKRLWAAGQALTRRADGTARWERLSGGPGLDLSDAGIETDGPRIGFAGGALRGMGGVVQNGRYVSFAHLDAKFRSIFRYGPRHFAVSGLWIDWDENGSWTLRSPRGPLLTVPADGRIEYAESRIGMASFPGAALTLRWGDGRLSAFRIDPEDGALRLLGRDASDGQREPSDIRPFFSDTLWGVEGVPVSIYLDGLLADRADMPLCRLTVTSGAGSVAGKDALAAGIGRVDVDVAKLSASAQLVVHPATWDGGTRAVLPLAVRAAPRSPAVAPAPNVLLLGDSITNRSAAWLMNQYLTAWGYAPSFVGTLRGTSGDASSGTTGGLLGEGREGHQTEDFDYTRTSRVEPLAAGQEASYLAMAKDDARFLIPWLRAEASGDPEEDVRNGYVMDWLYYQSRFGGLLTIPTPDIVVLGLGTNNAIYSAPAGLYDTIYAADMLMYRRLRAAWPNVKIIRMLPGASRSVEKDALWKSAYIPMIRAMRKAIADTASSNIVLAPTWAMAGQDVGYSLTTTTPDPDTGALLTTLNDATHPIHAGRAELWRAVAGYVAVAATP
;
A
#
# COMPACT_ATOMS: atom_id res chain seq x y z
N MET A 1 -20.61 1.06 -41.84
CA MET A 1 -21.96 0.90 -42.43
C MET A 1 -22.87 1.91 -41.76
N SER A 2 -23.26 2.96 -42.47
CA SER A 2 -24.13 4.02 -41.97
C SER A 2 -25.59 3.59 -42.05
N GLY A 3 -26.14 3.05 -40.97
CA GLY A 3 -27.57 2.81 -40.83
C GLY A 3 -28.24 4.03 -40.22
N THR A 4 -28.87 4.87 -41.04
CA THR A 4 -29.78 5.92 -40.60
C THR A 4 -31.06 5.28 -40.08
N THR A 5 -31.20 5.16 -38.75
CA THR A 5 -32.45 4.74 -38.10
C THR A 5 -33.42 5.92 -38.14
N THR A 6 -34.35 5.90 -39.09
CA THR A 6 -35.52 6.78 -39.11
C THR A 6 -36.40 6.46 -37.90
N VAL A 7 -36.41 7.37 -36.93
CA VAL A 7 -37.34 7.36 -35.78
C VAL A 7 -38.75 7.65 -36.33
N PRO A 8 -39.78 6.83 -36.03
CA PRO A 8 -41.16 7.14 -36.42
C PRO A 8 -41.64 8.40 -35.67
N PRO A 9 -42.47 9.26 -36.29
CA PRO A 9 -43.01 10.41 -35.60
C PRO A 9 -43.82 9.96 -34.38
N TYR A 10 -43.50 10.55 -33.23
CA TYR A 10 -44.23 10.37 -31.96
C TYR A 10 -45.74 10.50 -32.21
N LEU A 11 -46.48 9.44 -31.91
CA LEU A 11 -47.93 9.51 -31.70
C LEU A 11 -48.17 10.47 -30.53
N ASP A 12 -48.76 11.63 -30.83
CA ASP A 12 -49.14 12.63 -29.85
C ASP A 12 -50.21 12.05 -28.90
N ILE A 13 -49.79 11.76 -27.66
CA ILE A 13 -50.66 11.23 -26.60
C ILE A 13 -51.83 12.19 -26.30
N ALA A 14 -51.70 13.49 -26.62
CA ALA A 14 -52.79 14.45 -26.49
C ALA A 14 -53.92 14.22 -27.51
N SER A 15 -53.63 13.64 -28.68
CA SER A 15 -54.64 13.33 -29.70
C SER A 15 -55.53 12.13 -29.33
N ILE A 16 -55.01 11.18 -28.55
CA ILE A 16 -55.75 10.00 -28.07
C ILE A 16 -56.71 10.38 -26.93
N ALA A 17 -56.30 11.31 -26.04
CA ALA A 17 -57.17 11.82 -24.98
C ALA A 17 -58.37 12.62 -25.53
N ALA A 18 -58.23 13.28 -26.69
CA ALA A 18 -59.31 14.02 -27.33
C ALA A 18 -60.38 13.11 -27.97
N ALA A 19 -60.04 11.89 -28.40
CA ALA A 19 -60.98 10.95 -29.00
C ALA A 19 -61.88 10.25 -27.98
N VAL A 20 -61.43 10.10 -26.72
CA VAL A 20 -62.19 9.43 -25.65
C VAL A 20 -63.22 10.38 -25.00
N GLY A 21 -63.06 11.70 -25.15
CA GLY A 21 -63.95 12.70 -24.56
C GLY A 21 -65.29 12.94 -25.28
N ALA A 22 -65.52 12.37 -26.46
CA ALA A 22 -66.63 12.78 -27.34
C ALA A 22 -67.82 11.80 -27.43
N SER A 23 -67.88 10.69 -26.68
CA SER A 23 -68.95 9.68 -26.83
C SER A 23 -69.98 9.61 -25.69
N ALA A 24 -70.09 10.64 -24.84
CA ALA A 24 -70.98 10.64 -23.67
C ALA A 24 -72.44 11.07 -23.94
N GLY A 25 -72.92 11.02 -25.18
CA GLY A 25 -74.26 11.53 -25.55
C GLY A 25 -75.02 10.65 -26.54
N ALA A 26 -75.40 9.43 -26.14
CA ALA A 26 -76.48 8.66 -26.77
C ALA A 26 -76.87 7.44 -25.90
N GLN A 27 -77.70 7.67 -24.88
CA GLN A 27 -78.42 6.59 -24.19
C GLN A 27 -79.54 6.08 -25.11
N GLU A 28 -79.24 5.02 -25.87
CA GLU A 28 -80.18 3.93 -26.27
C GLU A 28 -79.55 2.94 -27.29
N GLY A 29 -78.24 3.06 -27.59
CA GLY A 29 -77.46 2.07 -28.36
C GLY A 29 -76.37 1.31 -27.58
N GLY A 30 -76.40 1.38 -26.24
CA GLY A 30 -75.23 1.16 -25.35
C GLY A 30 -74.55 -0.20 -25.36
N GLN A 31 -75.22 -1.28 -25.79
CA GLN A 31 -74.60 -2.61 -25.82
C GLN A 31 -73.78 -2.86 -27.10
N LYS A 32 -74.26 -2.44 -28.27
CA LYS A 32 -73.52 -2.61 -29.55
C LYS A 32 -72.37 -1.61 -29.72
N GLY A 33 -72.46 -0.44 -29.08
CA GLY A 33 -71.37 0.55 -29.07
C GLY A 33 -70.17 0.12 -28.21
N ALA A 34 -70.43 -0.56 -27.09
CA ALA A 34 -69.38 -1.09 -26.23
C ALA A 34 -68.62 -2.25 -26.90
N GLU A 35 -69.33 -3.15 -27.60
CA GLU A 35 -68.70 -4.25 -28.36
C GLU A 35 -67.81 -3.72 -29.49
N LYS A 36 -68.27 -2.74 -30.28
CA LYS A 36 -67.44 -2.11 -31.32
C LYS A 36 -66.27 -1.29 -30.76
N GLY A 37 -66.43 -0.69 -29.58
CA GLY A 37 -65.35 0.00 -28.89
C GLY A 37 -64.26 -0.96 -28.41
N ALA A 38 -64.65 -2.13 -27.88
CA ALA A 38 -63.72 -3.19 -27.49
C ALA A 38 -62.99 -3.79 -28.70
N GLU A 39 -63.71 -4.03 -29.81
CA GLU A 39 -63.14 -4.53 -31.05
C GLU A 39 -62.16 -3.53 -31.70
N ALA A 40 -62.44 -2.22 -31.60
CA ALA A 40 -61.53 -1.18 -32.05
C ALA A 40 -60.31 -0.98 -31.11
N ALA A 41 -60.41 -1.34 -29.83
CA ALA A 41 -59.32 -1.23 -28.87
C ALA A 41 -58.34 -2.42 -28.90
N GLN A 42 -58.79 -3.58 -29.36
CA GLN A 42 -57.97 -4.79 -29.47
C GLN A 42 -56.65 -4.60 -30.25
N PRO A 43 -56.60 -4.00 -31.46
CA PRO A 43 -55.35 -3.82 -32.18
C PRO A 43 -54.35 -2.90 -31.46
N PHE A 44 -54.83 -1.96 -30.63
CA PHE A 44 -53.95 -1.11 -29.82
C PHE A 44 -53.35 -1.86 -28.62
N ALA A 45 -54.13 -2.77 -28.01
CA ALA A 45 -53.63 -3.62 -26.94
C ALA A 45 -52.56 -4.61 -27.47
N GLU A 46 -52.80 -5.22 -28.63
CA GLU A 46 -51.85 -6.11 -29.30
C GLU A 46 -50.56 -5.36 -29.69
N ALA A 47 -50.67 -4.15 -30.24
CA ALA A 47 -49.51 -3.32 -30.56
C ALA A 47 -48.72 -2.89 -29.30
N ALA A 48 -49.40 -2.62 -28.18
CA ALA A 48 -48.74 -2.30 -26.91
C ALA A 48 -48.01 -3.51 -26.33
N ASP A 49 -48.58 -4.71 -26.45
CA ASP A 49 -47.94 -5.96 -26.03
C ASP A 49 -46.72 -6.30 -26.89
N GLU A 50 -46.81 -6.10 -28.21
CA GLU A 50 -45.69 -6.27 -29.12
C GLU A 50 -44.56 -5.26 -28.83
N ALA A 51 -44.90 -4.00 -28.59
CA ALA A 51 -43.92 -2.97 -28.20
C ALA A 51 -43.24 -3.30 -26.86
N ARG A 52 -43.99 -3.83 -25.88
CA ARG A 52 -43.42 -4.29 -24.60
C ARG A 52 -42.47 -5.47 -24.79
N ARG A 53 -42.81 -6.42 -25.66
CA ARG A 53 -41.94 -7.56 -25.99
C ARG A 53 -40.65 -7.11 -26.68
N ALA A 54 -40.75 -6.24 -27.68
CA ALA A 54 -39.60 -5.67 -28.38
C ALA A 54 -38.68 -4.88 -27.43
N ALA A 55 -39.25 -4.11 -26.50
CA ALA A 55 -38.47 -3.39 -25.48
C ALA A 55 -37.74 -4.35 -24.53
N ALA A 56 -38.37 -5.46 -24.12
CA ALA A 56 -37.76 -6.47 -23.29
C ALA A 56 -36.61 -7.21 -24.01
N GLU A 57 -36.80 -7.56 -25.29
CA GLU A 57 -35.75 -8.16 -26.13
C GLU A 57 -34.56 -7.21 -26.32
N ALA A 58 -34.82 -5.93 -26.59
CA ALA A 58 -33.77 -4.91 -26.71
C ALA A 58 -32.99 -4.71 -25.40
N ALA A 59 -33.68 -4.72 -24.25
CA ALA A 59 -33.04 -4.66 -22.94
C ALA A 59 -32.17 -5.90 -22.67
N GLY A 60 -32.63 -7.10 -23.05
CA GLY A 60 -31.85 -8.33 -22.97
C GLY A 60 -30.58 -8.30 -23.83
N ALA A 61 -30.68 -7.82 -25.07
CA ALA A 61 -29.54 -7.66 -25.97
C ALA A 61 -28.52 -6.63 -25.44
N ALA A 62 -29.00 -5.52 -24.88
CA ALA A 62 -28.13 -4.51 -24.26
C ALA A 62 -27.40 -5.06 -23.03
N ALA A 63 -28.07 -5.85 -22.18
CA ALA A 63 -27.46 -6.50 -21.03
C ALA A 63 -26.38 -7.52 -21.44
N ALA A 64 -26.65 -8.33 -22.49
CA ALA A 64 -25.67 -9.26 -23.03
C ALA A 64 -24.44 -8.54 -23.61
N SER A 65 -24.65 -7.46 -24.38
CA SER A 65 -23.55 -6.64 -24.91
C SER A 65 -22.71 -6.00 -23.80
N LYS A 66 -23.35 -5.56 -22.70
CA LYS A 66 -22.64 -5.03 -21.53
C LYS A 66 -21.76 -6.11 -20.89
N GLY A 67 -22.30 -7.32 -20.68
CA GLY A 67 -21.53 -8.44 -20.12
C GLY A 67 -20.33 -8.84 -20.99
N SER A 68 -20.47 -8.86 -22.31
CA SER A 68 -19.35 -9.12 -23.22
C SER A 68 -18.28 -8.02 -23.17
N ALA A 69 -18.68 -6.75 -23.03
CA ALA A 69 -17.73 -5.63 -22.90
C ALA A 69 -16.96 -5.68 -21.56
N GLU A 70 -17.62 -6.04 -20.46
CA GLU A 70 -16.98 -6.21 -19.14
C GLU A 70 -16.00 -7.39 -19.14
N ALA A 71 -16.33 -8.51 -19.79
CA ALA A 71 -15.42 -9.64 -19.96
C ALA A 71 -14.19 -9.26 -20.80
N ALA A 72 -14.37 -8.54 -21.92
CA ALA A 72 -13.26 -8.08 -22.76
C ALA A 72 -12.35 -7.08 -22.02
N ALA A 73 -12.92 -6.19 -21.21
CA ALA A 73 -12.15 -5.27 -20.37
C ALA A 73 -11.31 -6.02 -19.31
N THR A 74 -11.88 -7.05 -18.70
CA THR A 74 -11.18 -7.91 -17.72
C THR A 74 -10.00 -8.64 -18.35
N GLU A 75 -10.20 -9.23 -19.54
CA GLU A 75 -9.13 -9.89 -20.30
C GLU A 75 -8.02 -8.90 -20.71
N ALA A 76 -8.36 -7.69 -21.15
CA ALA A 76 -7.38 -6.67 -21.50
C ALA A 76 -6.52 -6.24 -20.30
N VAL A 77 -7.12 -6.10 -19.10
CA VAL A 77 -6.39 -5.82 -17.86
C VAL A 77 -5.47 -6.97 -17.48
N SER A 78 -5.93 -8.22 -17.63
CA SER A 78 -5.11 -9.42 -17.41
C SER A 78 -3.88 -9.47 -18.34
N GLN A 79 -4.07 -9.22 -19.64
CA GLN A 79 -2.98 -9.20 -20.62
C GLN A 79 -1.98 -8.06 -20.36
N ALA A 80 -2.45 -6.88 -19.95
CA ALA A 80 -1.58 -5.76 -19.56
C ALA A 80 -0.72 -6.11 -18.33
N SER A 81 -1.29 -6.80 -17.34
CA SER A 81 -0.55 -7.28 -16.17
C SER A 81 0.56 -8.28 -16.56
N VAL A 82 0.25 -9.26 -17.42
CA VAL A 82 1.24 -10.23 -17.93
C VAL A 82 2.37 -9.53 -18.69
N ALA A 83 2.06 -8.52 -19.51
CA ALA A 83 3.08 -7.75 -20.22
C ALA A 83 3.98 -6.95 -19.26
N SER A 84 3.41 -6.35 -18.21
CA SER A 84 4.16 -5.65 -17.16
C SER A 84 5.10 -6.59 -16.40
N GLN A 85 4.64 -7.80 -16.06
CA GLN A 85 5.48 -8.81 -15.41
C GLN A 85 6.68 -9.20 -16.28
N LYS A 86 6.45 -9.46 -17.58
CA LYS A 86 7.53 -9.80 -18.52
C LYS A 86 8.57 -8.69 -18.65
N ALA A 87 8.15 -7.43 -18.57
CA ALA A 87 9.07 -6.28 -18.59
C ALA A 87 9.92 -6.21 -17.30
N ALA A 88 9.29 -6.39 -16.13
CA ALA A 88 10.01 -6.44 -14.85
C ALA A 88 11.01 -7.62 -14.78
N ASP A 89 10.62 -8.79 -15.27
CA ASP A 89 11.52 -9.95 -15.34
C ASP A 89 12.72 -9.70 -16.27
N ALA A 90 12.53 -8.94 -17.36
CA ALA A 90 13.60 -8.57 -18.27
C ALA A 90 14.58 -7.58 -17.63
N GLU A 91 14.09 -6.57 -16.90
CA GLU A 91 14.92 -5.60 -16.19
C GLU A 91 15.70 -6.25 -15.04
N ALA A 92 15.07 -7.12 -14.25
CA ALA A 92 15.74 -7.87 -13.19
C ALA A 92 16.86 -8.78 -13.76
N LYS A 93 16.61 -9.41 -14.92
CA LYS A 93 17.65 -10.18 -15.64
C LYS A 93 18.78 -9.30 -16.17
N ALA A 94 18.48 -8.08 -16.60
CA ALA A 94 19.50 -7.11 -17.03
C ALA A 94 20.39 -6.69 -15.86
N LEU A 95 19.81 -6.32 -14.72
CA LEU A 95 20.57 -5.96 -13.51
C LEU A 95 21.42 -7.15 -13.01
N ALA A 96 20.86 -8.35 -12.99
CA ALA A 96 21.60 -9.55 -12.60
C ALA A 96 22.77 -9.86 -13.56
N ALA A 97 22.61 -9.56 -14.85
CA ALA A 97 23.68 -9.67 -15.84
C ALA A 97 24.78 -8.62 -15.61
N ASP A 98 24.42 -7.37 -15.30
CA ASP A 98 25.38 -6.31 -14.98
C ASP A 98 26.18 -6.61 -13.71
N GLU A 99 25.52 -7.09 -12.66
CA GLU A 99 26.21 -7.52 -11.44
C GLU A 99 27.13 -8.72 -11.69
N ALA A 100 26.70 -9.67 -12.53
CA ALA A 100 27.53 -10.80 -12.91
C ALA A 100 28.76 -10.36 -13.71
N ALA A 101 28.60 -9.39 -14.62
CA ALA A 101 29.71 -8.76 -15.35
C ALA A 101 30.68 -8.08 -14.37
N ASN A 102 30.20 -7.25 -13.45
CA ASN A 102 31.02 -6.58 -12.44
C ASN A 102 31.79 -7.57 -11.54
N ARG A 103 31.15 -8.66 -11.11
CA ARG A 103 31.83 -9.72 -10.34
C ARG A 103 32.89 -10.43 -11.16
N SER A 104 32.62 -10.68 -12.44
CA SER A 104 33.59 -11.27 -13.36
C SER A 104 34.80 -10.35 -13.58
N GLU A 105 34.58 -9.05 -13.72
CA GLU A 105 35.66 -8.06 -13.82
C GLU A 105 36.48 -7.98 -12.53
N LEU A 106 35.82 -7.94 -11.36
CA LEU A 106 36.51 -7.92 -10.07
C LEU A 106 37.33 -9.20 -9.85
N ALA A 107 36.80 -10.37 -10.20
CA ALA A 107 37.51 -11.63 -10.12
C ALA A 107 38.73 -11.66 -11.07
N ALA A 108 38.59 -11.12 -12.28
CA ALA A 108 39.71 -10.96 -13.22
C ALA A 108 40.79 -10.01 -12.66
N ILE A 109 40.39 -8.89 -12.06
CA ILE A 109 41.31 -7.96 -11.39
C ILE A 109 42.02 -8.67 -10.22
N GLN A 110 41.29 -9.39 -9.36
CA GLN A 110 41.87 -10.12 -8.22
C GLN A 110 42.84 -11.22 -8.66
N ALA A 111 42.50 -11.99 -9.71
CA ALA A 111 43.41 -12.98 -10.28
C ALA A 111 44.69 -12.33 -10.84
N THR A 112 44.56 -11.14 -11.43
CA THR A 112 45.69 -10.40 -11.98
C THR A 112 46.55 -9.77 -10.88
N THR A 113 45.96 -9.23 -9.81
CA THR A 113 46.71 -8.65 -8.69
C THR A 113 47.32 -9.69 -7.76
N ALA A 114 46.77 -10.90 -7.70
CA ALA A 114 47.36 -12.02 -6.98
C ALA A 114 48.54 -12.67 -7.74
N SER A 115 48.70 -12.37 -9.04
CA SER A 115 49.82 -12.88 -9.82
C SER A 115 51.13 -12.24 -9.36
N PRO A 116 52.22 -13.02 -9.17
CA PRO A 116 53.52 -12.46 -8.81
C PRO A 116 53.99 -11.40 -9.80
N ILE A 117 54.51 -10.28 -9.28
CA ILE A 117 55.19 -9.27 -10.09
C ILE A 117 56.68 -9.60 -10.09
N TYR A 118 57.19 -9.95 -11.26
CA TYR A 118 58.59 -10.31 -11.47
C TYR A 118 59.45 -9.05 -11.66
N PRO A 119 60.76 -9.10 -11.30
CA PRO A 119 61.66 -7.96 -11.44
C PRO A 119 61.98 -7.60 -12.89
N ASP A 120 61.98 -8.59 -13.79
CA ASP A 120 62.24 -8.42 -15.22
C ASP A 120 61.52 -9.49 -16.07
N VAL A 121 61.54 -9.28 -17.39
CA VAL A 121 60.87 -10.15 -18.38
C VAL A 121 61.49 -11.55 -18.42
N GLU A 122 62.80 -11.65 -18.25
CA GLU A 122 63.54 -12.92 -18.28
C GLU A 122 63.10 -13.84 -17.13
N THR A 123 63.04 -13.30 -15.92
CA THR A 123 62.59 -14.02 -14.71
C THR A 123 61.12 -14.46 -14.86
N GLY A 124 60.27 -13.59 -15.40
CA GLY A 124 58.86 -13.91 -15.66
C GLY A 124 58.68 -15.04 -16.68
N LEU A 125 59.39 -14.98 -17.82
CA LEU A 125 59.37 -16.03 -18.85
C LEU A 125 59.84 -17.40 -18.32
N ALA A 126 60.79 -17.41 -17.40
CA ALA A 126 61.29 -18.64 -16.78
C ALA A 126 60.30 -19.24 -15.76
N SER A 127 59.39 -18.44 -15.23
CA SER A 127 58.54 -18.80 -14.07
C SER A 127 57.10 -19.15 -14.43
N VAL A 128 56.67 -18.94 -15.68
CA VAL A 128 55.31 -19.28 -16.14
C VAL A 128 55.32 -20.25 -17.33
N ASP A 129 54.24 -21.01 -17.46
CA ASP A 129 54.05 -21.96 -18.55
C ASP A 129 53.65 -21.27 -19.87
N GLU A 130 53.75 -22.00 -20.98
CA GLU A 130 53.33 -21.51 -22.30
C GLU A 130 51.84 -21.13 -22.31
N GLY A 131 51.52 -19.92 -22.77
CA GLY A 131 50.15 -19.40 -22.83
C GLY A 131 49.70 -18.62 -21.60
N ASP A 132 50.40 -18.74 -20.47
CA ASP A 132 50.09 -18.03 -19.23
C ASP A 132 50.53 -16.57 -19.25
N THR A 133 49.92 -15.77 -18.38
CA THR A 133 50.23 -14.35 -18.19
C THR A 133 51.09 -14.11 -16.96
N PHE A 134 51.99 -13.14 -17.04
CA PHE A 134 52.81 -12.71 -15.92
C PHE A 134 53.01 -11.20 -15.93
N SER A 135 53.22 -10.61 -14.76
CA SER A 135 53.45 -9.17 -14.60
C SER A 135 54.91 -8.89 -14.30
N VAL A 136 55.48 -7.83 -14.88
CA VAL A 136 56.82 -7.32 -14.57
C VAL A 136 56.71 -5.93 -13.99
N ALA A 137 57.54 -5.58 -13.02
CA ALA A 137 57.58 -4.25 -12.43
C ALA A 137 57.78 -3.16 -13.49
N GLY A 138 56.89 -2.16 -13.50
CA GLY A 138 56.98 -1.02 -14.40
C GLY A 138 57.95 0.06 -13.89
N ALA A 139 58.20 1.06 -14.73
CA ALA A 139 58.97 2.25 -14.36
C ALA A 139 58.18 3.53 -14.65
N GLY A 140 58.44 4.60 -13.89
CA GLY A 140 57.79 5.90 -14.04
C GLY A 140 56.28 5.84 -13.78
N ASP A 141 55.49 6.15 -14.81
CA ASP A 141 54.02 6.18 -14.76
C ASP A 141 53.37 4.79 -14.87
N THR A 142 54.16 3.72 -14.89
CA THR A 142 53.68 2.33 -14.99
C THR A 142 54.01 1.57 -13.71
N TYR A 143 53.00 1.00 -13.04
CA TYR A 143 53.15 0.10 -11.90
C TYR A 143 53.63 -1.28 -12.31
N ALA A 144 52.98 -1.85 -13.33
CA ALA A 144 53.30 -3.18 -13.83
C ALA A 144 52.99 -3.28 -15.34
N ILE A 145 53.75 -4.11 -16.04
CA ILE A 145 53.53 -4.48 -17.44
C ILE A 145 53.11 -5.94 -17.47
N LEU A 146 51.94 -6.22 -18.04
CA LEU A 146 51.42 -7.57 -18.20
C LEU A 146 51.88 -8.16 -19.52
N TYR A 147 52.49 -9.33 -19.45
CA TYR A 147 52.94 -10.12 -20.59
C TYR A 147 52.18 -11.43 -20.67
N ARG A 148 52.05 -11.97 -21.88
CA ARG A 148 51.72 -13.38 -22.14
C ARG A 148 52.95 -14.07 -22.69
N LYS A 149 53.27 -15.26 -22.17
CA LYS A 149 54.31 -16.10 -22.75
C LYS A 149 53.77 -16.76 -24.02
N VAL A 150 54.36 -16.42 -25.15
CA VAL A 150 54.10 -17.04 -26.45
C VAL A 150 55.44 -17.59 -26.95
N SER A 151 55.59 -18.89 -26.85
CA SER A 151 56.83 -19.64 -27.00
C SER A 151 57.92 -19.11 -26.04
N ALA A 152 59.12 -18.85 -26.55
CA ALA A 152 60.22 -18.28 -25.76
C ALA A 152 60.18 -16.74 -25.68
N THR A 153 59.07 -16.11 -26.07
CA THR A 153 58.95 -14.64 -26.14
C THR A 153 57.83 -14.12 -25.26
N ALA A 154 58.07 -12.97 -24.63
CA ALA A 154 57.07 -12.25 -23.87
C ALA A 154 56.36 -11.27 -24.80
N VAL A 155 55.04 -11.42 -24.94
CA VAL A 155 54.20 -10.49 -25.69
C VAL A 155 53.49 -9.58 -24.70
N GLU A 156 53.77 -8.28 -24.75
CA GLU A 156 53.08 -7.29 -23.92
C GLU A 156 51.59 -7.27 -24.28
N ILE A 157 50.73 -7.48 -23.27
CA ILE A 157 49.27 -7.46 -23.44
C ILE A 157 48.62 -6.27 -22.73
N GLY A 158 49.32 -5.61 -21.81
CA GLY A 158 48.82 -4.39 -21.17
C GLY A 158 49.80 -3.73 -20.19
N ARG A 159 49.50 -2.48 -19.82
CA ARG A 159 50.23 -1.71 -18.80
C ARG A 159 49.28 -1.20 -17.73
N TYR A 160 49.66 -1.33 -16.48
CA TYR A 160 48.94 -0.78 -15.33
C TYR A 160 49.60 0.53 -14.89
N PRO A 161 48.86 1.64 -14.80
CA PRO A 161 49.42 2.92 -14.38
C PRO A 161 49.90 2.86 -12.92
N SER A 162 50.91 3.64 -12.60
CA SER A 162 51.33 3.85 -11.20
C SER A 162 50.27 4.65 -10.43
N GLN A 163 50.32 4.58 -9.10
CA GLN A 163 49.45 5.41 -8.27
C GLN A 163 49.61 6.90 -8.59
N ALA A 164 50.84 7.36 -8.83
CA ALA A 164 51.11 8.74 -9.22
C ALA A 164 50.46 9.12 -10.56
N ALA A 165 50.42 8.19 -11.53
CA ALA A 165 49.74 8.40 -12.80
C ALA A 165 48.21 8.43 -12.63
N LEU A 166 47.65 7.58 -11.76
CA LEU A 166 46.22 7.62 -11.41
C LEU A 166 45.84 8.91 -10.69
N ASP A 167 46.61 9.33 -9.70
CA ASP A 167 46.38 10.58 -8.97
C ASP A 167 46.47 11.80 -9.89
N SER A 168 47.41 11.78 -10.84
CA SER A 168 47.53 12.82 -11.88
C SER A 168 46.33 12.83 -12.83
N ALA A 169 45.81 11.67 -13.21
CA ALA A 169 44.62 11.56 -14.05
C ALA A 169 43.34 12.02 -13.32
N VAL A 170 43.21 11.68 -12.03
CA VAL A 170 42.10 12.15 -11.18
C VAL A 170 42.18 13.66 -10.96
N ALA A 171 43.37 14.20 -10.72
CA ALA A 171 43.57 15.64 -10.62
C ALA A 171 43.21 16.35 -11.95
N ALA A 172 43.62 15.78 -13.09
CA ALA A 172 43.24 16.31 -14.40
C ALA A 172 41.72 16.25 -14.65
N LEU A 173 41.03 15.20 -14.18
CA LEU A 173 39.57 15.09 -14.21
C LEU A 173 38.87 16.11 -13.31
N ALA A 174 39.44 16.42 -12.14
CA ALA A 174 38.95 17.48 -11.26
C ALA A 174 39.14 18.88 -11.86
N ASP A 175 40.18 19.06 -12.69
CA ASP A 175 40.46 20.29 -13.42
C ASP A 175 39.68 20.41 -14.74
N ILE A 176 38.96 19.38 -15.19
CA ILE A 176 38.00 19.53 -16.29
C ILE A 176 36.94 20.49 -15.77
N PRO A 177 36.84 21.72 -16.32
CA PRO A 177 35.82 22.64 -15.89
C PRO A 177 34.50 22.03 -16.35
N ILE A 178 33.78 21.42 -15.42
CA ILE A 178 32.34 21.20 -15.57
C ILE A 178 31.83 22.56 -16.03
N ARG A 179 31.20 22.63 -17.21
CA ARG A 179 30.57 23.85 -17.73
C ARG A 179 29.36 24.22 -16.86
N ALA A 180 29.56 24.41 -15.57
CA ALA A 180 28.82 25.39 -14.80
C ALA A 180 29.36 26.73 -15.27
N THR A 181 28.63 27.38 -16.17
CA THR A 181 28.83 28.79 -16.51
C THR A 181 28.93 29.60 -15.22
N ALA A 182 30.17 29.90 -14.80
CA ALA A 182 30.45 30.85 -13.74
C ALA A 182 30.06 32.25 -14.26
N GLN A 183 28.81 32.64 -14.03
CA GLN A 183 28.39 34.03 -14.17
C GLN A 183 28.81 34.81 -12.92
N ALA A 184 29.46 35.95 -13.16
CA ALA A 184 30.03 36.82 -12.14
C ALA A 184 29.05 37.18 -11.02
N THR A 185 29.57 37.28 -9.80
CA THR A 185 28.87 37.72 -8.59
C THR A 185 28.19 39.07 -8.84
N GLY A 186 26.86 39.08 -8.81
CA GLY A 186 26.02 40.26 -9.12
C GLY A 186 25.22 40.18 -10.43
N ALA A 187 25.42 39.15 -11.26
CA ALA A 187 24.59 38.93 -12.44
C ALA A 187 23.20 38.37 -12.07
N MET A 188 22.13 39.04 -12.51
CA MET A 188 20.76 38.51 -12.40
C MET A 188 20.59 37.29 -13.31
N VAL A 189 20.23 36.15 -12.73
CA VAL A 189 19.81 34.96 -13.49
C VAL A 189 18.45 35.28 -14.09
N THR A 190 18.41 35.60 -15.38
CA THR A 190 17.18 35.88 -16.12
C THR A 190 16.72 34.63 -16.84
N GLY A 191 15.60 34.05 -16.41
CA GLY A 191 14.93 32.99 -17.17
C GLY A 191 14.21 33.60 -18.36
N ILE A 192 14.71 33.34 -19.58
CA ILE A 192 14.14 33.82 -20.83
C ILE A 192 13.34 32.68 -21.48
N ASP A 193 12.06 32.91 -21.80
CA ASP A 193 11.28 31.90 -22.53
C ASP A 193 11.73 31.75 -23.98
N LYS A 194 11.25 30.70 -24.65
CA LYS A 194 11.47 30.40 -26.09
C LYS A 194 11.01 31.51 -27.05
N ARG A 195 10.50 32.64 -26.56
CA ARG A 195 10.12 33.85 -27.32
C ARG A 195 10.96 35.07 -26.93
N GLY A 196 12.04 34.91 -26.16
CA GLY A 196 12.97 35.98 -25.81
C GLY A 196 12.54 36.87 -24.63
N ARG A 197 11.58 36.45 -23.79
CA ARG A 197 11.05 37.27 -22.69
C ARG A 197 11.55 36.81 -21.32
N ALA A 198 12.10 37.73 -20.53
CA ALA A 198 12.60 37.47 -19.17
C ALA A 198 11.46 37.55 -18.12
N PHE A 199 11.38 36.57 -17.20
CA PHE A 199 10.27 36.52 -16.23
C PHE A 199 10.65 36.58 -14.76
N TRP A 200 11.88 36.25 -14.37
CA TRP A 200 12.27 36.15 -12.95
C TRP A 200 13.74 36.49 -12.75
N GLY A 201 14.07 37.10 -11.61
CA GLY A 201 15.44 37.28 -11.12
C GLY A 201 15.44 37.26 -9.58
N ILE A 202 16.35 36.48 -9.00
CA ILE A 202 16.65 36.44 -7.56
C ILE A 202 18.09 36.96 -7.42
N ASP A 203 18.34 37.92 -6.51
CA ASP A 203 19.72 38.27 -6.20
C ASP A 203 20.41 37.10 -5.46
N GLN A 204 21.71 36.89 -5.66
CA GLN A 204 22.41 35.74 -5.03
C GLN A 204 22.47 35.79 -3.50
N LEU A 205 21.95 36.85 -2.86
CA LEU A 205 21.81 36.94 -1.41
C LEU A 205 20.41 36.51 -0.92
N GLY A 206 19.49 36.18 -1.83
CA GLY A 206 18.11 35.79 -1.53
C GLY A 206 17.26 36.92 -0.91
N LYS A 207 17.68 38.19 -1.05
CA LYS A 207 17.07 39.32 -0.32
C LYS A 207 15.98 40.05 -1.09
N ARG A 208 15.97 39.93 -2.42
CA ARG A 208 14.97 40.56 -3.29
C ARG A 208 14.44 39.60 -4.35
N LEU A 209 13.12 39.57 -4.45
CA LEU A 209 12.38 38.87 -5.49
C LEU A 209 11.72 39.90 -6.41
N TRP A 210 11.95 39.76 -7.72
CA TRP A 210 11.47 40.69 -8.74
C TRP A 210 10.35 40.10 -9.59
N ALA A 211 9.22 40.81 -9.67
CA ALA A 211 8.16 40.51 -10.62
C ALA A 211 7.41 41.78 -11.05
N ALA A 212 7.32 42.03 -12.36
CA ALA A 212 6.41 43.00 -12.98
C ALA A 212 6.37 44.43 -12.38
N GLY A 213 7.53 45.03 -12.10
CA GLY A 213 7.61 46.42 -11.62
C GLY A 213 7.38 46.61 -10.11
N GLN A 214 7.37 45.50 -9.36
CA GLN A 214 7.25 45.46 -7.91
C GLN A 214 8.47 44.76 -7.31
N ALA A 215 8.88 45.23 -6.13
CA ALA A 215 9.98 44.66 -5.37
C ALA A 215 9.49 44.25 -3.99
N LEU A 216 9.81 43.02 -3.59
CA LEU A 216 9.69 42.56 -2.21
C LEU A 216 11.09 42.56 -1.60
N THR A 217 11.32 43.41 -0.58
CA THR A 217 12.59 43.54 0.12
C THR A 217 12.45 43.02 1.54
N ARG A 218 13.18 41.97 1.89
CA ARG A 218 13.26 41.49 3.28
C ARG A 218 14.18 42.40 4.11
N ARG A 219 13.68 42.90 5.24
CA ARG A 219 14.44 43.75 6.17
C ARG A 219 15.19 42.89 7.18
N ALA A 220 16.16 43.50 7.85
CA ALA A 220 17.00 42.83 8.84
C ALA A 220 16.24 42.43 10.12
N ASP A 221 15.10 43.07 10.40
CA ASP A 221 14.22 42.79 11.54
C ASP A 221 13.24 41.63 11.30
N GLY A 222 13.36 40.94 10.16
CA GLY A 222 12.50 39.81 9.78
C GLY A 222 11.29 40.20 8.94
N THR A 223 10.87 41.47 8.95
CA THR A 223 9.73 41.97 8.17
C THR A 223 10.05 42.07 6.68
N ALA A 224 9.04 42.14 5.82
CA ALA A 224 9.20 42.37 4.39
C ALA A 224 8.46 43.63 3.94
N ARG A 225 9.13 44.51 3.20
CA ARG A 225 8.49 45.66 2.54
C ARG A 225 8.17 45.29 1.10
N TRP A 226 6.91 45.44 0.72
CA TRP A 226 6.48 45.36 -0.67
C TRP A 226 6.30 46.77 -1.23
N GLU A 227 6.92 47.06 -2.37
CA GLU A 227 6.96 48.41 -2.91
C GLU A 227 6.85 48.41 -4.43
N ARG A 228 6.08 49.38 -4.96
CA ARG A 228 6.02 49.66 -6.40
C ARG A 228 7.18 50.57 -6.78
N LEU A 229 7.94 50.18 -7.80
CA LEU A 229 9.09 50.95 -8.29
C LEU A 229 8.69 52.31 -8.89
N SER A 230 7.40 52.49 -9.24
CA SER A 230 6.86 53.74 -9.74
C SER A 230 6.50 54.77 -8.64
N GLY A 231 6.91 54.55 -7.38
CA GLY A 231 6.79 55.55 -6.29
C GLY A 231 5.45 55.56 -5.53
N GLY A 232 4.86 54.41 -5.23
CA GLY A 232 3.66 54.30 -4.37
C GLY A 232 3.98 53.97 -2.91
N PRO A 233 3.05 54.20 -1.96
CA PRO A 233 3.24 53.80 -0.56
C PRO A 233 3.46 52.28 -0.48
N GLY A 234 4.61 51.89 0.08
CA GLY A 234 4.94 50.49 0.31
C GLY A 234 4.13 49.90 1.47
N LEU A 235 3.92 48.58 1.43
CA LEU A 235 3.23 47.81 2.46
C LEU A 235 4.27 47.04 3.29
N ASP A 236 4.21 47.20 4.61
CA ASP A 236 5.06 46.45 5.53
C ASP A 236 4.34 45.17 5.99
N LEU A 237 5.02 44.04 5.87
CA LEU A 237 4.54 42.71 6.22
C LEU A 237 5.33 42.23 7.44
N SER A 238 4.65 42.04 8.57
CA SER A 238 5.23 41.46 9.78
C SER A 238 4.77 40.02 9.98
N ASP A 239 5.40 39.30 10.90
CA ASP A 239 5.03 37.91 11.25
C ASP A 239 3.61 37.80 11.86
N ALA A 240 3.03 38.92 12.30
CA ALA A 240 1.66 38.99 12.81
C ALA A 240 0.59 39.20 11.71
N GLY A 241 0.99 39.40 10.46
CA GLY A 241 0.10 39.68 9.33
C GLY A 241 0.01 41.17 8.99
N ILE A 242 -0.99 41.54 8.17
CA ILE A 242 -1.19 42.90 7.65
C ILE A 242 -1.96 43.73 8.69
N GLU A 243 -1.31 44.72 9.30
CA GLU A 243 -1.97 45.75 10.12
C GLU A 243 -2.17 47.03 9.32
N THR A 244 -3.40 47.55 9.28
CA THR A 244 -3.69 48.86 8.67
C THR A 244 -4.65 49.65 9.54
N ASP A 245 -4.30 50.88 9.88
CA ASP A 245 -5.21 51.84 10.50
C ASP A 245 -5.91 52.68 9.42
N GLY A 246 -7.16 52.33 9.09
CA GLY A 246 -8.01 53.21 8.27
C GLY A 246 -9.23 52.54 7.61
N PRO A 247 -10.33 53.30 7.35
CA PRO A 247 -11.62 52.73 6.95
C PRO A 247 -11.79 52.42 5.45
N ARG A 248 -10.76 52.55 4.60
CA ARG A 248 -10.88 52.25 3.15
C ARG A 248 -9.57 51.79 2.52
N ILE A 249 -9.50 50.54 2.08
CA ILE A 249 -8.50 50.08 1.10
C ILE A 249 -9.21 49.18 0.07
N GLY A 250 -9.14 49.57 -1.20
CA GLY A 250 -9.52 48.74 -2.34
C GLY A 250 -8.29 48.06 -2.93
N PHE A 251 -8.31 46.73 -3.03
CA PHE A 251 -7.24 45.95 -3.66
C PHE A 251 -7.39 45.95 -5.18
N ALA A 252 -6.33 46.35 -5.89
CA ALA A 252 -6.17 46.14 -7.32
C ALA A 252 -4.83 45.44 -7.57
N GLY A 253 -4.86 44.12 -7.75
CA GLY A 253 -3.65 43.32 -8.00
C GLY A 253 -3.96 41.91 -8.47
N GLY A 254 -3.95 41.70 -9.79
CA GLY A 254 -3.94 40.42 -10.48
C GLY A 254 -3.94 40.66 -11.99
N ALA A 255 -2.97 40.10 -12.72
CA ALA A 255 -2.81 40.20 -14.19
C ALA A 255 -4.15 39.93 -14.94
N LEU A 256 -4.56 40.52 -16.08
CA LEU A 256 -3.91 41.18 -17.23
C LEU A 256 -5.03 41.75 -18.15
N ARG A 257 -4.70 42.75 -19.00
CA ARG A 257 -5.37 43.22 -20.26
C ARG A 257 -6.60 44.14 -20.17
N GLY A 258 -6.55 45.20 -20.99
CA GLY A 258 -7.46 46.34 -20.93
C GLY A 258 -8.84 46.13 -21.56
N MET A 259 -9.78 46.95 -21.09
CA MET A 259 -10.86 47.61 -21.85
C MET A 259 -11.53 48.64 -20.92
N GLY A 260 -12.01 49.76 -21.51
CA GLY A 260 -12.47 50.94 -20.78
C GLY A 260 -13.74 50.73 -19.95
N GLY A 261 -13.89 51.55 -18.91
CA GLY A 261 -15.08 51.62 -18.07
C GLY A 261 -15.60 53.06 -17.96
N VAL A 262 -16.92 53.22 -17.91
CA VAL A 262 -17.63 54.50 -17.74
C VAL A 262 -17.79 54.81 -16.25
N VAL A 263 -17.64 56.08 -15.89
CA VAL A 263 -17.83 56.60 -14.53
C VAL A 263 -19.30 56.91 -14.29
N GLN A 264 -19.88 56.39 -13.21
CA GLN A 264 -21.19 56.83 -12.70
C GLN A 264 -21.09 57.05 -11.18
N ASN A 265 -21.55 58.22 -10.72
CA ASN A 265 -21.61 58.61 -9.30
C ASN A 265 -20.28 58.58 -8.54
N GLY A 266 -19.18 59.01 -9.17
CA GLY A 266 -17.92 59.30 -8.48
C GLY A 266 -17.19 58.11 -7.86
N ARG A 267 -17.56 56.86 -8.20
CA ARG A 267 -16.87 55.65 -7.76
C ARG A 267 -16.33 54.88 -8.96
N TYR A 268 -15.02 54.63 -8.94
CA TYR A 268 -14.32 53.80 -9.90
C TYR A 268 -14.36 52.34 -9.43
N VAL A 269 -14.77 51.41 -10.28
CA VAL A 269 -14.85 49.97 -9.95
C VAL A 269 -14.00 49.19 -10.94
N SER A 270 -13.12 48.33 -10.42
CA SER A 270 -12.26 47.43 -11.20
C SER A 270 -12.45 45.98 -10.74
N PHE A 271 -12.28 45.02 -11.66
CA PHE A 271 -12.54 43.59 -11.46
C PHE A 271 -11.27 42.78 -11.21
N ALA A 272 -11.40 41.61 -10.56
CA ALA A 272 -10.39 40.55 -10.52
C ALA A 272 -11.07 39.16 -10.54
N HIS A 273 -10.50 38.21 -11.31
CA HIS A 273 -10.82 36.78 -11.25
C HIS A 273 -9.69 36.05 -10.52
N LEU A 274 -10.00 35.14 -9.59
CA LEU A 274 -9.01 34.40 -8.80
C LEU A 274 -8.61 33.09 -9.51
N ASP A 275 -7.30 32.85 -9.61
CA ASP A 275 -6.68 31.58 -10.06
C ASP A 275 -6.69 30.52 -8.92
N ALA A 276 -6.75 29.26 -9.31
CA ALA A 276 -7.06 28.05 -8.54
C ALA A 276 -6.08 27.65 -7.42
N LYS A 277 -5.06 28.47 -7.09
CA LYS A 277 -3.97 28.06 -6.18
C LYS A 277 -3.85 28.85 -4.87
N PHE A 278 -4.73 29.81 -4.59
CA PHE A 278 -4.73 30.53 -3.30
C PHE A 278 -6.06 30.40 -2.57
N ARG A 279 -6.03 29.85 -1.35
CA ARG A 279 -7.13 29.95 -0.38
C ARG A 279 -6.82 31.12 0.54
N SER A 280 -7.65 32.15 0.49
CA SER A 280 -7.66 33.20 1.51
C SER A 280 -8.96 33.05 2.29
N ILE A 281 -8.88 32.73 3.59
CA ILE A 281 -10.01 32.93 4.50
C ILE A 281 -9.75 34.28 5.16
N PHE A 282 -10.50 35.30 4.74
CA PHE A 282 -10.53 36.57 5.46
C PHE A 282 -11.66 36.52 6.48
N ARG A 283 -11.30 36.60 7.76
CA ARG A 283 -12.27 36.83 8.84
C ARG A 283 -12.50 38.33 8.93
N TYR A 284 -13.54 38.82 8.27
CA TYR A 284 -14.07 40.14 8.59
C TYR A 284 -14.93 40.02 9.85
N GLY A 285 -15.07 41.12 10.60
CA GLY A 285 -15.80 41.16 11.87
C GLY A 285 -17.25 40.62 11.80
N PRO A 286 -17.98 40.62 12.92
CA PRO A 286 -19.16 39.77 13.18
C PRO A 286 -20.39 39.98 12.26
N ARG A 287 -20.30 40.80 11.21
CA ARG A 287 -21.42 41.17 10.34
C ARG A 287 -21.23 40.91 8.85
N HIS A 288 -20.06 40.41 8.38
CA HIS A 288 -19.85 40.16 6.95
C HIS A 288 -18.94 38.95 6.66
N PHE A 289 -19.31 38.16 5.65
CA PHE A 289 -18.38 37.24 4.98
C PHE A 289 -18.57 37.33 3.45
N ALA A 290 -17.50 37.10 2.68
CA ALA A 290 -17.54 37.15 1.22
C ALA A 290 -16.86 35.91 0.61
N VAL A 291 -17.49 35.32 -0.41
CA VAL A 291 -16.93 34.24 -1.24
C VAL A 291 -17.26 34.55 -2.70
N SER A 292 -16.24 34.56 -3.56
CA SER A 292 -16.38 34.63 -5.02
C SER A 292 -17.23 35.79 -5.57
N GLY A 293 -17.05 37.00 -5.04
CA GLY A 293 -17.71 38.21 -5.54
C GLY A 293 -19.19 38.36 -5.14
N LEU A 294 -19.71 37.43 -4.33
CA LEU A 294 -20.97 37.58 -3.61
C LEU A 294 -20.67 37.95 -2.15
N TRP A 295 -21.52 38.78 -1.58
CA TRP A 295 -21.46 39.11 -0.15
C TRP A 295 -22.87 39.13 0.45
N ILE A 296 -22.93 38.86 1.75
CA ILE A 296 -24.16 38.90 2.53
C ILE A 296 -24.11 40.11 3.43
N ASP A 297 -25.08 41.00 3.27
CA ASP A 297 -25.33 42.11 4.18
C ASP A 297 -26.35 41.65 5.22
N TRP A 298 -26.00 41.74 6.50
CA TRP A 298 -26.92 41.51 7.61
C TRP A 298 -27.42 42.86 8.14
N ASP A 299 -28.74 43.07 8.06
CA ASP A 299 -29.38 44.29 8.53
C ASP A 299 -29.79 44.15 10.01
N GLU A 300 -29.85 45.28 10.72
CA GLU A 300 -30.10 45.31 12.17
C GLU A 300 -31.51 44.85 12.56
N ASN A 301 -32.43 44.82 11.60
CA ASN A 301 -33.79 44.31 11.77
C ASN A 301 -33.89 42.77 11.68
N GLY A 302 -32.77 42.06 11.51
CA GLY A 302 -32.72 40.60 11.40
C GLY A 302 -32.91 40.07 9.96
N SER A 303 -33.01 40.97 8.98
CA SER A 303 -33.00 40.58 7.56
C SER A 303 -31.57 40.41 7.04
N TRP A 304 -31.41 39.64 5.98
CA TRP A 304 -30.15 39.55 5.26
C TRP A 304 -30.35 39.60 3.75
N THR A 305 -29.39 40.22 3.06
CA THR A 305 -29.43 40.38 1.60
C THR A 305 -28.17 39.77 0.98
N LEU A 306 -28.36 38.81 0.07
CA LEU A 306 -27.28 38.31 -0.78
C LEU A 306 -27.14 39.25 -1.99
N ARG A 307 -25.96 39.89 -2.10
CA ARG A 307 -25.66 40.81 -3.19
C ARG A 307 -24.62 40.24 -4.14
N SER A 308 -24.80 40.62 -5.40
CA SER A 308 -23.77 40.54 -6.43
C SER A 308 -23.24 41.94 -6.75
N PRO A 309 -22.19 42.05 -7.57
CA PRO A 309 -21.73 43.35 -8.07
C PRO A 309 -22.79 44.11 -8.89
N ARG A 310 -23.87 43.45 -9.32
CA ARG A 310 -24.98 44.06 -10.08
C ARG A 310 -26.17 44.46 -9.21
N GLY A 311 -26.12 44.25 -7.90
CA GLY A 311 -27.20 44.59 -6.96
C GLY A 311 -27.64 43.42 -6.07
N PRO A 312 -28.71 43.62 -5.27
CA PRO A 312 -29.34 42.55 -4.51
C PRO A 312 -29.78 41.44 -5.46
N LEU A 313 -29.46 40.20 -5.13
CA LEU A 313 -30.01 39.03 -5.83
C LEU A 313 -31.26 38.51 -5.09
N LEU A 314 -31.20 38.57 -3.76
CA LEU A 314 -32.12 37.95 -2.83
C LEU A 314 -32.08 38.74 -1.53
N THR A 315 -33.23 39.16 -1.04
CA THR A 315 -33.39 39.69 0.32
C THR A 315 -34.28 38.73 1.10
N VAL A 316 -33.86 38.37 2.31
CA VAL A 316 -34.65 37.58 3.25
C VAL A 316 -34.96 38.49 4.43
N PRO A 317 -36.18 39.03 4.52
CA PRO A 317 -36.63 39.79 5.66
C PRO A 317 -36.64 38.91 6.92
N ALA A 318 -36.72 39.53 8.09
CA ALA A 318 -36.71 38.83 9.38
C ALA A 318 -37.91 37.87 9.58
N ASP A 319 -38.97 38.02 8.78
CA ASP A 319 -40.12 37.12 8.75
C ASP A 319 -39.89 35.85 7.89
N GLY A 320 -38.71 35.73 7.26
CA GLY A 320 -38.30 34.60 6.45
C GLY A 320 -38.85 34.57 5.02
N ARG A 321 -39.63 35.58 4.59
CA ARG A 321 -40.21 35.62 3.24
C ARG A 321 -39.26 36.19 2.20
N ILE A 322 -38.65 35.32 1.43
CA ILE A 322 -37.71 35.66 0.36
C ILE A 322 -38.31 36.64 -0.67
N GLU A 323 -37.65 37.79 -0.85
CA GLU A 323 -37.91 38.79 -1.88
C GLU A 323 -36.79 38.76 -2.94
N TYR A 324 -37.16 38.72 -4.23
CA TYR A 324 -36.22 38.70 -5.36
C TYR A 324 -36.15 40.07 -6.05
N ALA A 325 -34.96 40.49 -6.45
CA ALA A 325 -34.80 41.68 -7.29
C ALA A 325 -35.05 41.32 -8.78
N GLU A 326 -36.15 41.83 -9.33
CA GLU A 326 -36.53 41.87 -10.75
C GLU A 326 -36.27 40.62 -11.65
N SER A 327 -37.35 39.88 -11.90
CA SER A 327 -37.81 39.20 -13.14
C SER A 327 -36.88 38.36 -14.05
N ARG A 328 -35.62 38.06 -13.74
CA ARG A 328 -34.77 37.18 -14.58
C ARG A 328 -34.30 35.87 -13.93
N ILE A 329 -35.15 35.23 -13.14
CA ILE A 329 -34.91 33.86 -12.65
C ILE A 329 -36.02 32.96 -13.19
N GLY A 330 -35.72 32.20 -14.24
CA GLY A 330 -36.69 31.41 -15.01
C GLY A 330 -37.19 30.13 -14.35
N MET A 331 -36.57 29.67 -13.26
CA MET A 331 -37.12 28.65 -12.36
C MET A 331 -36.19 28.43 -11.18
N ALA A 332 -36.72 28.47 -9.96
CA ALA A 332 -36.13 27.85 -8.79
C ALA A 332 -37.25 27.19 -7.99
N SER A 333 -37.13 25.89 -7.72
CA SER A 333 -38.03 25.14 -6.83
C SER A 333 -37.25 24.78 -5.57
N PHE A 334 -37.85 25.01 -4.40
CA PHE A 334 -37.24 24.70 -3.11
C PHE A 334 -38.24 24.01 -2.17
N PRO A 335 -38.00 22.73 -1.87
CA PRO A 335 -38.24 22.16 -0.55
C PRO A 335 -36.88 22.01 0.18
N GLY A 336 -36.59 22.91 1.13
CA GLY A 336 -35.38 22.88 1.98
C GLY A 336 -34.14 23.52 1.33
N ALA A 337 -33.73 24.69 1.82
CA ALA A 337 -32.72 25.56 1.17
C ALA A 337 -31.34 24.90 0.94
N ALA A 338 -31.00 24.70 -0.33
CA ALA A 338 -29.73 24.16 -0.81
C ALA A 338 -29.06 25.15 -1.81
N LEU A 339 -27.85 25.63 -1.53
CA LEU A 339 -26.97 26.42 -2.41
C LEU A 339 -26.02 25.49 -3.17
N THR A 340 -26.07 25.45 -4.51
CA THR A 340 -25.11 24.65 -5.30
C THR A 340 -24.05 25.52 -5.97
N LEU A 341 -22.77 25.25 -5.70
CA LEU A 341 -21.60 25.90 -6.28
C LEU A 341 -20.93 24.96 -7.30
N ARG A 342 -20.62 25.48 -8.49
CA ARG A 342 -19.80 24.79 -9.50
C ARG A 342 -18.38 25.34 -9.46
N TRP A 343 -17.40 24.48 -9.23
CA TRP A 343 -15.98 24.86 -9.16
C TRP A 343 -15.38 24.99 -10.56
N GLY A 344 -14.22 25.65 -10.67
CA GLY A 344 -13.51 25.86 -11.94
C GLY A 344 -13.02 24.57 -12.63
N ASP A 345 -12.95 23.46 -11.90
CA ASP A 345 -12.62 22.12 -12.40
C ASP A 345 -13.87 21.34 -12.87
N GLY A 346 -15.06 21.94 -12.83
CA GLY A 346 -16.32 21.34 -13.25
C GLY A 346 -17.07 20.57 -12.16
N ARG A 347 -16.48 20.36 -10.97
CA ARG A 347 -17.14 19.71 -9.84
C ARG A 347 -18.32 20.56 -9.35
N LEU A 348 -19.42 19.89 -8.97
CA LEU A 348 -20.57 20.51 -8.31
C LEU A 348 -20.54 20.20 -6.82
N SER A 349 -20.79 21.20 -5.99
CA SER A 349 -20.90 21.09 -4.55
C SER A 349 -22.19 21.77 -4.11
N ALA A 350 -23.13 21.00 -3.59
CA ALA A 350 -24.30 21.58 -2.96
C ALA A 350 -23.95 21.97 -1.50
N PHE A 351 -24.72 22.85 -0.89
CA PHE A 351 -24.59 23.32 0.49
C PHE A 351 -25.97 23.57 1.08
N ARG A 352 -26.26 23.15 2.31
CA ARG A 352 -27.47 23.48 3.05
C ARG A 352 -27.15 24.55 4.07
N ILE A 353 -28.02 25.52 4.23
CA ILE A 353 -27.98 26.39 5.41
C ILE A 353 -28.70 25.63 6.54
N ASP A 354 -27.98 25.36 7.62
CA ASP A 354 -28.60 24.75 8.79
C ASP A 354 -29.59 25.75 9.42
N PRO A 355 -30.85 25.34 9.65
CA PRO A 355 -31.88 26.24 10.17
C PRO A 355 -31.68 26.64 11.64
N GLU A 356 -30.88 25.92 12.43
CA GLU A 356 -30.65 26.21 13.86
C GLU A 356 -29.58 27.31 14.08
N ASP A 357 -28.52 27.31 13.28
CA ASP A 357 -27.36 28.20 13.48
C ASP A 357 -27.01 29.06 12.26
N GLY A 358 -27.69 28.87 11.12
CA GLY A 358 -27.43 29.60 9.87
C GLY A 358 -26.13 29.18 9.18
N ALA A 359 -25.45 28.12 9.63
CA ALA A 359 -24.18 27.69 9.05
C ALA A 359 -24.36 27.05 7.68
N LEU A 360 -23.49 27.40 6.74
CA LEU A 360 -23.44 26.81 5.40
C LEU A 360 -22.69 25.46 5.45
N ARG A 361 -23.39 24.34 5.25
CA ARG A 361 -22.84 22.97 5.30
C ARG A 361 -22.89 22.31 3.93
N LEU A 362 -21.83 21.66 3.46
CA LEU A 362 -21.77 21.03 2.13
C LEU A 362 -22.82 19.90 1.99
N LEU A 363 -23.82 20.04 1.12
CA LEU A 363 -24.72 18.97 0.67
C LEU A 363 -23.98 18.05 -0.32
N GLY A 364 -23.92 16.78 0.02
CA GLY A 364 -23.16 15.76 -0.71
C GLY A 364 -21.90 15.30 0.03
N ARG A 365 -21.47 16.01 1.07
CA ARG A 365 -20.97 15.35 2.27
C ARG A 365 -22.21 15.17 3.10
N ASP A 366 -22.74 13.97 3.09
CA ASP A 366 -23.93 13.67 3.87
C ASP A 366 -23.67 14.19 5.30
N ALA A 367 -24.64 14.85 5.95
CA ALA A 367 -24.55 14.98 7.41
C ALA A 367 -24.59 13.57 8.08
N SER A 368 -24.96 12.55 7.29
CA SER A 368 -24.75 11.11 7.49
C SER A 368 -23.35 10.58 7.11
N ASP A 369 -22.44 11.37 6.51
CA ASP A 369 -20.99 11.23 6.70
C ASP A 369 -20.61 11.77 8.10
N GLY A 370 -21.59 11.88 9.01
CA GLY A 370 -21.37 11.97 10.45
C GLY A 370 -20.24 11.03 10.83
N GLN A 371 -19.38 11.48 11.76
CA GLN A 371 -18.20 10.74 12.22
C GLN A 371 -18.43 9.25 12.05
N ARG A 372 -17.87 8.69 10.97
CA ARG A 372 -18.08 7.29 10.66
C ARG A 372 -17.43 6.58 11.84
N GLU A 373 -18.25 6.01 12.71
CA GLU A 373 -17.73 5.20 13.80
C GLU A 373 -17.17 3.92 13.15
N PRO A 374 -16.04 3.41 13.66
CA PRO A 374 -15.54 2.12 13.21
C PRO A 374 -16.60 1.04 13.45
N SER A 375 -16.80 0.18 12.45
CA SER A 375 -17.81 -0.87 12.46
C SER A 375 -17.55 -1.95 13.52
N ASP A 376 -16.28 -2.21 13.81
CA ASP A 376 -15.82 -3.11 14.87
C ASP A 376 -14.40 -2.72 15.32
N ILE A 377 -14.24 -2.45 16.61
CA ILE A 377 -12.95 -2.08 17.21
C ILE A 377 -12.25 -3.25 17.93
N ARG A 378 -12.85 -4.45 17.93
CA ARG A 378 -12.25 -5.61 18.62
C ARG A 378 -10.97 -6.05 17.90
N PRO A 379 -9.81 -6.08 18.58
CA PRO A 379 -8.56 -6.42 17.94
C PRO A 379 -8.45 -7.92 17.62
N PHE A 380 -8.10 -8.23 16.37
CA PHE A 380 -7.68 -9.55 15.94
C PHE A 380 -6.18 -9.71 16.19
N PHE A 381 -5.83 -10.05 17.42
CA PHE A 381 -4.45 -10.30 17.86
C PHE A 381 -4.39 -11.57 18.70
N SER A 382 -3.17 -12.05 19.00
CA SER A 382 -2.96 -13.07 20.02
C SER A 382 -3.19 -12.50 21.42
N ASP A 383 -3.51 -13.35 22.39
CA ASP A 383 -3.44 -13.03 23.82
C ASP A 383 -1.99 -13.04 24.36
N THR A 384 -0.98 -13.19 23.49
CA THR A 384 0.44 -13.14 23.84
C THR A 384 1.18 -12.09 23.02
N LEU A 385 2.17 -11.43 23.62
CA LEU A 385 3.10 -10.51 22.96
C LEU A 385 4.52 -10.86 23.36
N TRP A 386 5.25 -11.52 22.45
CA TRP A 386 6.62 -11.99 22.71
C TRP A 386 7.63 -11.21 21.86
N GLY A 387 8.82 -10.98 22.41
CA GLY A 387 9.90 -10.27 21.73
C GLY A 387 11.24 -10.42 22.44
N VAL A 388 12.23 -9.62 22.04
CA VAL A 388 13.59 -9.64 22.58
C VAL A 388 13.90 -8.32 23.25
N GLU A 389 14.63 -8.36 24.37
CA GLU A 389 14.99 -7.18 25.14
C GLU A 389 15.71 -6.12 24.27
N GLY A 390 15.21 -4.88 24.33
CA GLY A 390 15.76 -3.75 23.57
C GLY A 390 15.53 -3.86 22.05
N VAL A 391 14.71 -4.79 21.59
CA VAL A 391 14.28 -4.90 20.18
C VAL A 391 12.80 -4.52 20.11
N PRO A 392 12.45 -3.36 19.53
CA PRO A 392 11.07 -2.94 19.41
C PRO A 392 10.24 -3.93 18.58
N VAL A 393 9.06 -4.26 19.09
CA VAL A 393 8.02 -5.01 18.41
C VAL A 393 7.02 -4.02 17.83
N SER A 394 6.85 -4.05 16.52
CA SER A 394 5.87 -3.22 15.82
C SER A 394 4.51 -3.90 15.83
N ILE A 395 3.45 -3.13 16.10
CA ILE A 395 2.06 -3.59 16.02
C ILE A 395 1.30 -2.61 15.13
N TYR A 396 0.72 -3.11 14.05
CA TYR A 396 0.01 -2.33 13.04
C TYR A 396 -1.50 -2.49 13.19
N LEU A 397 -2.22 -1.37 13.14
CA LEU A 397 -3.67 -1.29 13.36
C LEU A 397 -4.48 -1.98 12.26
N ASP A 398 -4.00 -1.93 11.02
CA ASP A 398 -4.61 -2.60 9.87
C ASP A 398 -4.77 -4.12 10.11
N GLY A 399 -3.77 -4.77 10.71
CA GLY A 399 -3.82 -6.18 11.09
C GLY A 399 -4.70 -6.47 12.30
N LEU A 400 -5.19 -5.45 13.01
CA LEU A 400 -6.06 -5.62 14.20
C LEU A 400 -7.54 -5.54 13.86
N LEU A 401 -7.96 -4.90 12.78
CA LEU A 401 -9.37 -4.60 12.52
C LEU A 401 -9.99 -5.59 11.53
N ALA A 402 -11.26 -5.96 11.75
CA ALA A 402 -12.00 -6.76 10.76
C ALA A 402 -12.26 -5.98 9.48
N ASP A 403 -12.70 -4.71 9.62
CA ASP A 403 -12.80 -3.78 8.51
C ASP A 403 -11.59 -2.86 8.50
N ARG A 404 -10.72 -3.16 7.56
CA ARG A 404 -9.42 -2.55 7.43
C ARG A 404 -9.50 -1.11 6.88
N ALA A 405 -10.65 -0.71 6.33
CA ALA A 405 -10.96 0.67 5.95
C ALA A 405 -11.22 1.57 7.17
N ASP A 406 -11.51 1.00 8.34
CA ASP A 406 -11.74 1.77 9.57
C ASP A 406 -10.44 2.21 10.27
N MET A 407 -9.26 1.85 9.74
CA MET A 407 -7.96 2.21 10.31
C MET A 407 -7.81 3.72 10.62
N PRO A 408 -8.18 4.67 9.73
CA PRO A 408 -8.09 6.10 10.03
C PRO A 408 -9.06 6.56 11.14
N LEU A 409 -10.05 5.74 11.46
CA LEU A 409 -11.09 5.98 12.47
C LEU A 409 -10.72 5.41 13.84
N CYS A 410 -9.58 4.72 13.96
CA CYS A 410 -9.15 4.07 15.19
C CYS A 410 -7.77 4.57 15.65
N ARG A 411 -7.52 4.39 16.94
CA ARG A 411 -6.22 4.53 17.58
C ARG A 411 -5.91 3.28 18.36
N LEU A 412 -4.62 3.01 18.54
CA LEU A 412 -4.18 1.88 19.35
C LEU A 412 -3.21 2.33 20.43
N THR A 413 -3.28 1.65 21.57
CA THR A 413 -2.39 1.85 22.71
C THR A 413 -2.00 0.49 23.29
N VAL A 414 -0.73 0.31 23.61
CA VAL A 414 -0.23 -0.80 24.40
C VAL A 414 0.29 -0.24 25.72
N THR A 415 -0.16 -0.82 26.83
CA THR A 415 0.24 -0.38 28.18
C THR A 415 0.46 -1.58 29.08
N SER A 416 1.40 -1.48 30.01
CA SER A 416 1.51 -2.41 31.13
C SER A 416 0.19 -2.48 31.91
N GLY A 417 -0.14 -3.67 32.43
CA GLY A 417 -1.25 -3.90 33.35
C GLY A 417 -0.98 -3.33 34.75
N ALA A 418 -1.99 -3.35 35.62
CA ALA A 418 -1.95 -2.74 36.95
C ALA A 418 -0.80 -3.30 37.83
N GLY A 419 -0.14 -2.40 38.58
CA GLY A 419 1.02 -2.70 39.42
C GLY A 419 2.31 -2.20 38.79
N SER A 420 2.59 -0.90 38.89
CA SER A 420 3.82 -0.30 38.36
C SER A 420 5.04 -0.88 39.08
N VAL A 421 5.79 -1.73 38.38
CA VAL A 421 7.16 -2.10 38.76
C VAL A 421 8.08 -1.07 38.10
N ALA A 422 9.08 -0.57 38.82
CA ALA A 422 10.03 0.39 38.27
C ALA A 422 10.69 -0.17 36.99
N GLY A 423 10.62 0.59 35.89
CA GLY A 423 11.13 0.18 34.58
C GLY A 423 10.18 -0.73 33.77
N LYS A 424 8.97 -1.01 34.27
CA LYS A 424 7.93 -1.82 33.61
C LYS A 424 6.63 -1.03 33.38
N ASP A 425 6.74 0.27 33.15
CA ASP A 425 5.67 1.25 33.04
C ASP A 425 5.47 1.73 31.59
N ALA A 426 5.88 0.94 30.59
CA ALA A 426 5.74 1.35 29.20
C ALA A 426 4.28 1.57 28.80
N LEU A 427 4.09 2.69 28.12
CA LEU A 427 2.89 3.06 27.39
C LEU A 427 3.32 3.52 26.00
N ALA A 428 2.76 2.89 24.97
CA ALA A 428 2.98 3.25 23.58
C ALA A 428 1.63 3.46 22.90
N ALA A 429 1.42 4.61 22.28
CA ALA A 429 0.18 4.96 21.60
C ALA A 429 0.47 5.51 20.20
N GLY A 430 -0.42 5.23 19.24
CA GLY A 430 -0.19 5.61 17.85
C GLY A 430 -1.44 5.52 16.98
N ILE A 431 -1.35 6.17 15.81
CA ILE A 431 -2.36 6.15 14.74
C ILE A 431 -1.76 5.29 13.64
N GLY A 432 -2.29 4.08 13.45
CA GLY A 432 -1.81 3.13 12.44
C GLY A 432 -0.73 2.15 12.91
N ARG A 433 0.22 2.56 13.77
CA ARG A 433 1.28 1.70 14.31
C ARG A 433 1.72 2.13 15.70
N VAL A 434 2.15 1.18 16.52
CA VAL A 434 3.00 1.44 17.70
C VAL A 434 4.22 0.53 17.69
N ASP A 435 5.31 1.02 18.26
CA ASP A 435 6.51 0.23 18.54
C ASP A 435 6.67 0.06 20.04
N VAL A 436 6.79 -1.18 20.50
CA VAL A 436 6.85 -1.51 21.91
C VAL A 436 8.11 -2.28 22.24
N ASP A 437 8.88 -1.79 23.19
CA ASP A 437 9.94 -2.59 23.82
C ASP A 437 9.27 -3.50 24.86
N VAL A 438 9.13 -4.78 24.54
CA VAL A 438 8.48 -5.76 25.42
C VAL A 438 9.17 -5.90 26.78
N ALA A 439 10.46 -5.53 26.87
CA ALA A 439 11.19 -5.53 28.14
C ALA A 439 10.75 -4.41 29.09
N LYS A 440 10.05 -3.39 28.59
CA LYS A 440 9.50 -2.30 29.42
C LYS A 440 8.02 -2.51 29.77
N LEU A 441 7.42 -3.60 29.31
CA LEU A 441 6.09 -4.03 29.73
C LEU A 441 6.18 -5.00 30.92
N SER A 442 5.21 -4.93 31.83
CA SER A 442 5.02 -5.97 32.84
C SER A 442 4.55 -7.28 32.20
N ALA A 443 4.58 -8.39 32.95
CA ALA A 443 4.19 -9.72 32.43
C ALA A 443 2.72 -9.80 31.96
N SER A 444 1.90 -8.83 32.35
CA SER A 444 0.53 -8.65 31.88
C SER A 444 0.40 -7.24 31.31
N ALA A 445 -0.01 -7.12 30.05
CA ALA A 445 -0.25 -5.85 29.37
C ALA A 445 -1.66 -5.80 28.78
N GLN A 446 -2.02 -4.66 28.22
CA GLN A 446 -3.29 -4.46 27.52
C GLN A 446 -3.01 -3.84 26.15
N LEU A 447 -3.60 -4.42 25.11
CA LEU A 447 -3.77 -3.79 23.80
C LEU A 447 -5.17 -3.15 23.78
N VAL A 448 -5.21 -1.84 23.64
CA VAL A 448 -6.43 -1.05 23.61
C VAL A 448 -6.63 -0.47 22.22
N VAL A 449 -7.81 -0.69 21.65
CA VAL A 449 -8.25 -0.05 20.40
C VAL A 449 -9.50 0.77 20.70
N HIS A 450 -9.53 2.02 20.22
CA HIS A 450 -10.67 2.90 20.40
C HIS A 450 -10.83 3.84 19.18
N PRO A 451 -12.02 4.44 18.98
CA PRO A 451 -12.21 5.43 17.92
C PRO A 451 -11.23 6.61 18.04
N ALA A 452 -10.80 7.18 16.92
CA ALA A 452 -9.86 8.30 16.89
C ALA A 452 -10.48 9.62 17.38
N THR A 453 -11.79 9.74 17.25
CA THR A 453 -12.65 10.85 17.70
C THR A 453 -13.17 10.68 19.12
N TRP A 454 -12.68 9.67 19.85
CA TRP A 454 -13.19 9.28 21.16
C TRP A 454 -13.33 10.45 22.14
N ASP A 455 -14.57 10.64 22.62
CA ASP A 455 -15.02 11.65 23.58
C ASP A 455 -15.54 11.02 24.89
N GLY A 456 -15.21 9.75 25.15
CA GLY A 456 -15.69 8.98 26.30
C GLY A 456 -16.48 7.71 25.96
N GLY A 457 -16.62 7.36 24.67
CA GLY A 457 -17.27 6.13 24.19
C GLY A 457 -16.56 4.79 24.52
N THR A 458 -16.92 3.72 23.80
CA THR A 458 -16.41 2.36 24.06
C THR A 458 -14.96 2.17 23.58
N ARG A 459 -14.18 1.39 24.35
CA ARG A 459 -12.86 0.89 23.97
C ARG A 459 -12.85 -0.64 23.97
N ALA A 460 -12.19 -1.25 23.01
CA ALA A 460 -11.86 -2.67 23.06
C ALA A 460 -10.53 -2.84 23.79
N VAL A 461 -10.50 -3.74 24.76
CA VAL A 461 -9.30 -4.07 25.54
C VAL A 461 -9.03 -5.56 25.39
N LEU A 462 -7.84 -5.89 24.90
CA LEU A 462 -7.34 -7.26 24.84
C LEU A 462 -6.20 -7.42 25.86
N PRO A 463 -6.38 -8.27 26.89
CA PRO A 463 -5.29 -8.64 27.78
C PRO A 463 -4.20 -9.39 27.03
N LEU A 464 -2.94 -9.10 27.35
CA LEU A 464 -1.76 -9.72 26.77
C LEU A 464 -0.88 -10.34 27.85
N ALA A 465 -0.51 -11.60 27.69
CA ALA A 465 0.62 -12.21 28.38
C ALA A 465 1.91 -11.82 27.66
N VAL A 466 2.79 -11.08 28.36
CA VAL A 466 4.03 -10.55 27.77
C VAL A 466 5.22 -11.36 28.22
N ARG A 467 6.11 -11.68 27.27
CA ARG A 467 7.40 -12.29 27.54
C ARG A 467 8.48 -11.61 26.71
N ALA A 468 9.64 -11.40 27.32
CA ALA A 468 10.81 -10.86 26.66
C ALA A 468 11.96 -11.86 26.82
N ALA A 469 12.59 -12.24 25.71
CA ALA A 469 13.80 -13.04 25.74
C ALA A 469 15.01 -12.12 25.93
N PRO A 470 16.01 -12.50 26.73
CA PRO A 470 17.22 -11.72 26.89
C PRO A 470 17.93 -11.54 25.55
N ARG A 471 18.47 -10.36 25.32
CA ARG A 471 19.43 -10.11 24.24
C ARG A 471 20.82 -10.44 24.74
N SER A 472 21.57 -11.25 23.99
CA SER A 472 22.86 -11.78 24.41
C SER A 472 22.79 -12.56 25.73
N PRO A 473 22.01 -13.66 25.78
CA PRO A 473 21.92 -14.50 26.97
C PRO A 473 23.29 -15.00 27.42
N ALA A 474 23.48 -15.14 28.74
CA ALA A 474 24.75 -15.59 29.31
C ALA A 474 25.19 -16.97 28.81
N VAL A 475 24.23 -17.86 28.54
CA VAL A 475 24.43 -19.13 27.84
C VAL A 475 23.56 -19.08 26.60
N ALA A 476 24.19 -19.14 25.41
CA ALA A 476 23.49 -19.09 24.14
C ALA A 476 22.54 -20.29 23.98
N PRO A 477 21.21 -20.09 23.95
CA PRO A 477 20.28 -21.17 23.67
C PRO A 477 20.47 -21.66 22.24
N ALA A 478 20.48 -22.97 22.05
CA ALA A 478 20.73 -23.62 20.76
C ALA A 478 19.56 -24.54 20.35
N PRO A 479 18.36 -23.99 20.11
CA PRO A 479 17.19 -24.80 19.80
C PRO A 479 17.28 -25.43 18.40
N ASN A 480 16.81 -26.66 18.26
CA ASN A 480 16.47 -27.25 16.97
C ASN A 480 15.10 -26.73 16.52
N VAL A 481 15.05 -26.03 15.39
CA VAL A 481 13.85 -25.36 14.86
C VAL A 481 13.41 -26.03 13.56
N LEU A 482 12.23 -26.64 13.57
CA LEU A 482 11.57 -27.15 12.38
C LEU A 482 10.55 -26.13 11.86
N LEU A 483 10.69 -25.71 10.61
CA LEU A 483 9.70 -24.84 9.96
C LEU A 483 8.77 -25.69 9.10
N LEU A 484 7.47 -25.58 9.32
CA LEU A 484 6.42 -26.16 8.48
C LEU A 484 5.64 -25.02 7.85
N GLY A 485 5.56 -24.93 6.53
CA GLY A 485 4.81 -23.83 5.94
C GLY A 485 4.72 -23.80 4.43
N ASP A 486 4.22 -22.68 3.92
CA ASP A 486 3.95 -22.46 2.50
C ASP A 486 5.10 -21.74 1.76
N SER A 487 4.77 -21.00 0.68
CA SER A 487 5.74 -20.21 -0.08
C SER A 487 6.39 -19.08 0.72
N ILE A 488 5.71 -18.53 1.72
CA ILE A 488 6.27 -17.47 2.57
C ILE A 488 7.34 -18.07 3.47
N THR A 489 7.07 -19.25 4.05
CA THR A 489 8.07 -20.01 4.83
C THR A 489 9.24 -20.49 3.97
N ASN A 490 8.98 -20.90 2.73
CA ASN A 490 10.04 -21.24 1.78
C ASN A 490 10.98 -20.06 1.49
N ARG A 491 10.42 -18.85 1.39
CA ARG A 491 11.12 -17.63 0.99
C ARG A 491 11.86 -16.99 2.17
N SER A 492 13.04 -17.52 2.44
CA SER A 492 14.06 -16.97 3.33
C SER A 492 13.74 -16.95 4.83
N ALA A 493 12.68 -17.65 5.25
CA ALA A 493 12.26 -17.69 6.65
C ALA A 493 13.38 -18.14 7.59
N ALA A 494 13.90 -19.35 7.36
CA ALA A 494 14.96 -19.91 8.18
C ALA A 494 16.23 -19.04 8.15
N TRP A 495 16.59 -18.51 6.97
CA TRP A 495 17.77 -17.69 6.79
C TRP A 495 17.68 -16.35 7.56
N LEU A 496 16.57 -15.62 7.45
CA LEU A 496 16.35 -14.36 8.18
C LEU A 496 16.24 -14.60 9.68
N MET A 497 15.48 -15.62 10.11
CA MET A 497 15.37 -15.94 11.54
C MET A 497 16.73 -16.32 12.14
N ASN A 498 17.55 -17.10 11.42
CA ASN A 498 18.91 -17.42 11.85
C ASN A 498 19.75 -16.16 12.07
N GLN A 499 19.72 -15.22 11.13
CA GLN A 499 20.45 -13.96 11.28
C GLN A 499 20.01 -13.17 12.52
N TYR A 500 18.71 -13.00 12.72
CA TYR A 500 18.21 -12.27 13.88
C TYR A 500 18.56 -12.96 15.20
N LEU A 501 18.31 -14.27 15.29
CA LEU A 501 18.62 -15.06 16.48
C LEU A 501 20.12 -15.04 16.80
N THR A 502 21.00 -15.23 15.82
CA THR A 502 22.45 -15.13 16.01
C THR A 502 22.87 -13.72 16.41
N ALA A 503 22.30 -12.67 15.80
CA ALA A 503 22.55 -11.28 16.20
C ALA A 503 22.07 -10.96 17.62
N TRP A 504 21.17 -11.76 18.18
CA TRP A 504 20.71 -11.67 19.57
C TRP A 504 21.40 -12.66 20.51
N GLY A 505 22.44 -13.37 20.06
CA GLY A 505 23.25 -14.27 20.88
C GLY A 505 22.70 -15.69 21.04
N TYR A 506 21.81 -16.13 20.15
CA TYR A 506 21.28 -17.49 20.10
C TYR A 506 22.02 -18.30 19.02
N ALA A 507 22.04 -19.63 19.16
CA ALA A 507 22.68 -20.54 18.21
C ALA A 507 21.68 -21.57 17.64
N PRO A 508 20.62 -21.13 16.94
CA PRO A 508 19.59 -22.04 16.46
C PRO A 508 20.14 -23.01 15.40
N SER A 509 19.60 -24.21 15.36
CA SER A 509 19.82 -25.19 14.29
C SER A 509 18.50 -25.40 13.56
N PHE A 510 18.45 -25.06 12.27
CA PHE A 510 17.25 -25.27 11.45
C PHE A 510 17.27 -26.67 10.84
N VAL A 511 16.19 -27.41 11.01
CA VAL A 511 16.10 -28.83 10.68
C VAL A 511 14.97 -29.10 9.70
N GLY A 512 15.12 -30.13 8.88
CA GLY A 512 14.18 -30.45 7.82
C GLY A 512 14.85 -31.22 6.69
N THR A 513 14.09 -31.51 5.64
CA THR A 513 14.60 -32.18 4.43
C THR A 513 14.63 -31.26 3.21
N LEU A 514 13.86 -30.17 3.22
CA LEU A 514 13.87 -29.17 2.16
C LEU A 514 14.68 -27.94 2.56
N ARG A 515 15.39 -27.35 1.60
CA ARG A 515 16.06 -26.06 1.78
C ARG A 515 15.16 -24.91 1.35
N GLY A 516 15.02 -23.92 2.22
CA GLY A 516 14.45 -22.63 1.86
C GLY A 516 15.37 -21.85 0.90
N THR A 517 14.99 -20.62 0.60
CA THR A 517 15.83 -19.68 -0.15
C THR A 517 16.79 -18.93 0.79
N SER A 518 17.90 -18.42 0.26
CA SER A 518 18.77 -17.47 0.95
C SER A 518 18.53 -16.05 0.44
N GLY A 519 18.85 -15.03 1.24
CA GLY A 519 18.72 -13.64 0.82
C GLY A 519 17.27 -13.23 0.59
N ASP A 520 17.01 -12.41 -0.41
CA ASP A 520 15.63 -12.07 -0.83
C ASP A 520 15.20 -12.80 -2.11
N ALA A 521 15.86 -13.92 -2.40
CA ALA A 521 15.70 -14.62 -3.66
C ALA A 521 14.30 -15.22 -3.86
N SER A 522 13.97 -15.51 -5.12
CA SER A 522 12.74 -16.19 -5.52
C SER A 522 12.76 -17.68 -5.15
N SER A 523 11.57 -18.28 -5.26
CA SER A 523 11.18 -19.65 -4.92
C SER A 523 12.19 -20.77 -5.20
N GLY A 524 12.83 -20.74 -6.37
CA GLY A 524 13.67 -21.82 -6.89
C GLY A 524 15.10 -21.86 -6.34
N THR A 525 15.53 -20.87 -5.57
CA THR A 525 16.89 -20.86 -5.02
C THR A 525 17.01 -21.79 -3.80
N THR A 526 18.10 -22.56 -3.73
CA THR A 526 18.35 -23.59 -2.69
C THR A 526 19.42 -23.20 -1.67
N GLY A 527 19.86 -21.94 -1.66
CA GLY A 527 20.93 -21.46 -0.78
C GLY A 527 20.53 -21.30 0.70
N GLY A 528 19.26 -21.50 1.05
CA GLY A 528 18.76 -21.33 2.41
C GLY A 528 19.08 -22.49 3.36
N LEU A 529 18.62 -22.33 4.60
CA LEU A 529 18.69 -23.35 5.65
C LEU A 529 17.55 -24.38 5.49
N LEU A 530 17.68 -25.50 6.21
CA LEU A 530 16.72 -26.60 6.17
C LEU A 530 15.38 -26.22 6.84
N GLY A 531 14.32 -26.89 6.40
CA GLY A 531 12.94 -26.74 6.87
C GLY A 531 11.99 -27.58 6.03
N GLU A 532 10.72 -27.24 6.06
CA GLU A 532 9.63 -27.83 5.25
C GLU A 532 8.70 -26.72 4.72
N GLY A 533 9.30 -25.65 4.20
CA GLY A 533 8.57 -24.60 3.47
C GLY A 533 8.25 -25.07 2.05
N ARG A 534 6.96 -25.33 1.76
CA ARG A 534 6.49 -25.93 0.51
C ARG A 534 5.59 -24.99 -0.25
N GLU A 535 6.07 -24.50 -1.40
CA GLU A 535 5.39 -23.42 -2.11
C GLU A 535 4.00 -23.76 -2.65
N GLY A 536 3.04 -22.88 -2.35
CA GLY A 536 1.65 -23.00 -2.79
C GLY A 536 0.85 -24.08 -2.03
N HIS A 537 1.41 -24.66 -0.96
CA HIS A 537 0.70 -25.64 -0.14
C HIS A 537 -0.30 -24.97 0.80
N GLN A 538 -1.42 -25.66 1.01
CA GLN A 538 -2.45 -25.37 2.00
C GLN A 538 -2.30 -26.31 3.20
N THR A 539 -3.03 -26.05 4.28
CA THR A 539 -3.05 -26.93 5.46
C THR A 539 -3.44 -28.38 5.13
N GLU A 540 -4.37 -28.58 4.20
CA GLU A 540 -4.93 -29.86 3.79
C GLU A 540 -3.94 -30.71 2.98
N ASP A 541 -2.88 -30.10 2.43
CA ASP A 541 -1.78 -30.84 1.80
C ASP A 541 -0.88 -31.49 2.85
N PHE A 542 -0.74 -30.86 4.02
CA PHE A 542 0.12 -31.37 5.08
C PHE A 542 -0.52 -32.55 5.80
N ASP A 543 -1.83 -32.49 6.03
CA ASP A 543 -2.58 -33.58 6.66
C ASP A 543 -3.16 -34.60 5.67
N TYR A 544 -2.96 -34.39 4.38
CA TYR A 544 -3.42 -35.26 3.29
C TYR A 544 -4.94 -35.33 3.12
N THR A 545 -5.71 -34.41 3.69
CA THR A 545 -7.14 -34.26 3.38
C THR A 545 -7.33 -33.91 1.90
N ARG A 546 -6.40 -33.15 1.31
CA ARG A 546 -6.35 -32.87 -0.14
C ARG A 546 -5.26 -33.71 -0.81
N THR A 547 -5.67 -34.56 -1.76
CA THR A 547 -4.76 -35.47 -2.49
C THR A 547 -4.42 -35.02 -3.91
N SER A 548 -5.04 -33.94 -4.40
CA SER A 548 -4.91 -33.52 -5.80
C SER A 548 -3.59 -32.80 -6.13
N ARG A 549 -2.81 -32.42 -5.12
CA ARG A 549 -1.57 -31.64 -5.28
C ARG A 549 -0.32 -32.37 -4.82
N VAL A 550 -0.45 -33.25 -3.84
CA VAL A 550 0.67 -33.84 -3.12
C VAL A 550 0.53 -35.34 -3.03
N GLU A 551 1.66 -36.02 -2.91
CA GLU A 551 1.73 -37.47 -2.77
C GLU A 551 2.59 -37.83 -1.55
N PRO A 552 2.26 -38.88 -0.79
CA PRO A 552 3.13 -39.40 0.26
C PRO A 552 4.42 -39.93 -0.35
N LEU A 553 5.58 -39.58 0.23
CA LEU A 553 6.86 -40.13 -0.22
C LEU A 553 6.91 -41.64 0.07
N ALA A 554 7.00 -42.46 -0.97
CA ALA A 554 7.13 -43.92 -0.82
C ALA A 554 8.36 -44.31 0.02
N ALA A 555 8.21 -45.31 0.90
CA ALA A 555 9.31 -45.81 1.72
C ALA A 555 10.47 -46.34 0.86
N GLY A 556 11.71 -46.02 1.23
CA GLY A 556 12.91 -46.39 0.47
C GLY A 556 13.30 -45.41 -0.63
N GLN A 557 12.51 -44.35 -0.88
CA GLN A 557 12.82 -43.30 -1.86
C GLN A 557 13.51 -42.07 -1.25
N GLU A 558 13.96 -42.15 0.01
CA GLU A 558 14.52 -41.01 0.74
C GLU A 558 15.76 -40.45 0.05
N ALA A 559 16.67 -41.29 -0.44
CA ALA A 559 17.88 -40.86 -1.13
C ALA A 559 17.54 -40.17 -2.47
N SER A 560 16.61 -40.73 -3.24
CA SER A 560 16.13 -40.14 -4.49
C SER A 560 15.48 -38.78 -4.22
N TYR A 561 14.64 -38.69 -3.20
CA TYR A 561 13.97 -37.46 -2.78
C TYR A 561 14.96 -36.36 -2.38
N LEU A 562 16.00 -36.68 -1.62
CA LEU A 562 17.03 -35.70 -1.24
C LEU A 562 17.87 -35.22 -2.44
N ALA A 563 17.92 -36.00 -3.52
CA ALA A 563 18.58 -35.63 -4.77
C ALA A 563 17.67 -34.90 -5.76
N MET A 564 16.34 -34.84 -5.52
CA MET A 564 15.40 -34.17 -6.41
C MET A 564 15.60 -32.65 -6.41
N ALA A 565 15.23 -32.02 -7.53
CA ALA A 565 15.05 -30.59 -7.56
C ALA A 565 13.95 -30.19 -6.56
N LYS A 566 14.15 -29.08 -5.87
CA LYS A 566 13.23 -28.57 -4.85
C LYS A 566 11.79 -28.41 -5.35
N ASP A 567 11.62 -27.96 -6.59
CA ASP A 567 10.31 -27.75 -7.20
C ASP A 567 9.52 -29.05 -7.41
N ASP A 568 10.20 -30.19 -7.51
CA ASP A 568 9.60 -31.52 -7.57
C ASP A 568 9.42 -32.09 -6.15
N ALA A 569 10.46 -32.02 -5.32
CA ALA A 569 10.47 -32.55 -3.97
C ALA A 569 9.37 -31.94 -3.08
N ARG A 570 8.99 -30.67 -3.29
CA ARG A 570 7.93 -30.01 -2.51
C ARG A 570 6.58 -30.71 -2.60
N PHE A 571 6.30 -31.49 -3.66
CA PHE A 571 5.04 -32.21 -3.82
C PHE A 571 5.03 -33.59 -3.14
N LEU A 572 6.18 -34.07 -2.66
CA LEU A 572 6.31 -35.35 -1.96
C LEU A 572 6.36 -35.13 -0.44
N ILE A 573 5.42 -35.70 0.29
CA ILE A 573 5.23 -35.47 1.72
C ILE A 573 5.85 -36.61 2.55
N PRO A 574 6.98 -36.38 3.24
CA PRO A 574 7.73 -37.46 3.85
C PRO A 574 7.22 -37.90 5.22
N TRP A 575 6.37 -37.10 5.88
CA TRP A 575 5.79 -37.42 7.19
C TRP A 575 4.46 -38.19 7.12
N LEU A 576 3.95 -38.45 5.93
CA LEU A 576 2.78 -39.29 5.77
C LEU A 576 3.22 -40.75 5.66
N ARG A 577 2.63 -41.61 6.50
CA ARG A 577 2.70 -43.07 6.33
C ARG A 577 1.31 -43.64 6.13
N ALA A 578 1.23 -44.79 5.48
CA ALA A 578 -0.01 -45.54 5.39
C ALA A 578 -0.55 -45.83 6.81
N GLU A 579 -1.86 -45.81 6.95
CA GLU A 579 -2.55 -46.18 8.19
C GLU A 579 -2.18 -47.62 8.60
N ALA A 580 -2.13 -47.85 9.90
CA ALA A 580 -1.86 -49.14 10.50
C ALA A 580 -2.93 -49.48 11.55
N SER A 581 -3.08 -50.78 11.85
CA SER A 581 -3.97 -51.22 12.92
C SER A 581 -3.59 -50.56 14.25
N GLY A 582 -4.51 -49.80 14.84
CA GLY A 582 -4.31 -49.09 16.10
C GLY A 582 -4.08 -47.58 15.95
N ASP A 583 -3.96 -47.06 14.73
CA ASP A 583 -4.05 -45.61 14.52
C ASP A 583 -5.44 -45.08 14.90
N PRO A 584 -5.55 -43.92 15.57
CA PRO A 584 -6.84 -43.31 15.85
C PRO A 584 -7.56 -42.95 14.55
N GLU A 585 -8.83 -43.35 14.43
CA GLU A 585 -9.64 -43.09 13.22
C GLU A 585 -9.73 -41.59 12.92
N GLU A 586 -9.80 -40.74 13.96
CA GLU A 586 -9.82 -39.29 13.83
C GLU A 586 -8.52 -38.67 13.29
N ASP A 587 -7.43 -39.42 13.24
CA ASP A 587 -6.12 -39.01 12.70
C ASP A 587 -5.88 -39.49 11.26
N VAL A 588 -6.71 -40.41 10.75
CA VAL A 588 -6.58 -40.95 9.41
C VAL A 588 -7.17 -39.98 8.38
N ARG A 589 -6.41 -39.69 7.32
CA ARG A 589 -6.84 -38.91 6.16
C ARG A 589 -6.48 -39.67 4.89
N ASN A 590 -7.50 -40.05 4.13
CA ASN A 590 -7.33 -40.75 2.84
C ASN A 590 -6.40 -41.99 2.92
N GLY A 591 -6.47 -42.75 4.02
CA GLY A 591 -5.65 -43.95 4.26
C GLY A 591 -4.23 -43.68 4.78
N TYR A 592 -3.93 -42.45 5.18
CA TYR A 592 -2.62 -42.05 5.72
C TYR A 592 -2.75 -41.34 7.06
N VAL A 593 -1.66 -41.37 7.83
CA VAL A 593 -1.52 -40.68 9.11
C VAL A 593 -0.26 -39.82 9.08
N MET A 594 -0.36 -38.61 9.63
CA MET A 594 0.79 -37.75 9.88
C MET A 594 1.63 -38.32 11.05
N ASP A 595 2.82 -38.81 10.75
CA ASP A 595 3.72 -39.44 11.71
C ASP A 595 5.12 -38.82 11.64
N TRP A 596 5.40 -37.98 12.64
CA TRP A 596 6.65 -37.24 12.71
C TRP A 596 7.84 -38.06 13.24
N LEU A 597 7.59 -39.16 13.97
CA LEU A 597 8.66 -40.11 14.33
C LEU A 597 9.04 -40.98 13.13
N TYR A 598 8.07 -41.37 12.31
CA TYR A 598 8.31 -41.99 11.02
C TYR A 598 9.14 -41.07 10.10
N TYR A 599 8.74 -39.79 9.97
CA TYR A 599 9.53 -38.78 9.27
C TYR A 599 10.97 -38.68 9.77
N GLN A 600 11.17 -38.59 11.09
CA GLN A 600 12.50 -38.45 11.67
C GLN A 600 13.37 -39.69 11.44
N SER A 601 12.80 -40.88 11.63
CA SER A 601 13.52 -42.15 11.53
C SER A 601 13.82 -42.58 10.10
N ARG A 602 12.94 -42.29 9.14
CA ARG A 602 13.11 -42.78 7.76
C ARG A 602 14.29 -42.14 7.01
N PHE A 603 14.70 -40.94 7.39
CA PHE A 603 15.94 -40.32 6.88
C PHE A 603 17.18 -40.71 7.68
N GLY A 604 17.03 -41.56 8.71
CA GLY A 604 18.14 -42.09 9.48
C GLY A 604 19.17 -42.78 8.58
N GLY A 605 20.43 -42.34 8.67
CA GLY A 605 21.53 -42.82 7.82
C GLY A 605 21.78 -41.98 6.56
N LEU A 606 20.84 -41.12 6.16
CA LEU A 606 21.03 -40.13 5.09
C LEU A 606 21.18 -38.71 5.66
N LEU A 607 20.37 -38.39 6.66
CA LEU A 607 20.40 -37.14 7.40
C LEU A 607 20.32 -37.43 8.90
N THR A 608 20.86 -36.51 9.70
CA THR A 608 20.56 -36.45 11.12
C THR A 608 19.52 -35.37 11.33
N ILE A 609 18.25 -35.77 11.49
CA ILE A 609 17.16 -34.86 11.85
C ILE A 609 17.00 -34.96 13.38
N PRO A 610 17.53 -34.02 14.18
CA PRO A 610 17.34 -34.06 15.62
C PRO A 610 15.89 -33.76 15.96
N THR A 611 15.48 -34.14 17.17
CA THR A 611 14.16 -33.81 17.68
C THR A 611 14.04 -32.28 17.79
N PRO A 612 13.03 -31.66 17.17
CA PRO A 612 12.87 -30.22 17.26
C PRO A 612 12.46 -29.83 18.68
N ASP A 613 13.09 -28.78 19.19
CA ASP A 613 12.68 -28.09 20.40
C ASP A 613 11.51 -27.16 20.11
N ILE A 614 11.50 -26.58 18.91
CA ILE A 614 10.52 -25.61 18.44
C ILE A 614 10.05 -25.97 17.03
N VAL A 615 8.74 -25.96 16.81
CA VAL A 615 8.11 -26.05 15.48
C VAL A 615 7.43 -24.71 15.18
N VAL A 616 7.75 -24.10 14.06
CA VAL A 616 7.03 -22.91 13.56
C VAL A 616 6.10 -23.36 12.44
N LEU A 617 4.80 -23.13 12.62
CA LEU A 617 3.74 -23.51 11.68
C LEU A 617 3.18 -22.28 10.96
N GLY A 618 3.72 -22.02 9.76
CA GLY A 618 3.37 -20.91 8.87
C GLY A 618 2.55 -21.35 7.65
N LEU A 619 1.30 -21.75 7.89
CA LEU A 619 0.33 -22.12 6.87
C LEU A 619 -0.91 -21.22 6.91
N GLY A 620 -1.69 -21.20 5.82
CA GLY A 620 -2.99 -20.54 5.74
C GLY A 620 -3.11 -19.47 4.66
N THR A 621 -2.01 -18.93 4.13
CA THR A 621 -2.05 -17.93 3.06
C THR A 621 -2.73 -18.49 1.80
N ASN A 622 -2.34 -19.69 1.40
CA ASN A 622 -2.96 -20.37 0.26
C ASN A 622 -4.38 -20.82 0.55
N ASN A 623 -4.74 -21.08 1.82
CA ASN A 623 -6.12 -21.33 2.22
C ASN A 623 -6.99 -20.11 1.97
N ALA A 624 -6.52 -18.93 2.37
CA ALA A 624 -7.25 -17.69 2.09
C ALA A 624 -7.48 -17.51 0.60
N ILE A 625 -6.45 -17.74 -0.23
CA ILE A 625 -6.50 -17.43 -1.66
C ILE A 625 -7.34 -18.45 -2.45
N TYR A 626 -7.19 -19.75 -2.18
CA TYR A 626 -7.74 -20.79 -3.07
C TYR A 626 -8.90 -21.58 -2.49
N SER A 627 -9.16 -21.52 -1.17
CA SER A 627 -10.30 -22.20 -0.56
C SER A 627 -11.53 -21.30 -0.56
N ALA A 628 -12.71 -21.90 -0.71
CA ALA A 628 -13.96 -21.17 -0.58
C ALA A 628 -14.06 -20.57 0.84
N PRO A 629 -14.46 -19.28 0.99
CA PRO A 629 -14.61 -18.66 2.31
C PRO A 629 -15.54 -19.42 3.26
N ALA A 630 -16.56 -20.07 2.71
CA ALA A 630 -17.45 -20.94 3.45
C ALA A 630 -16.68 -22.20 3.93
N GLY A 631 -16.63 -22.40 5.25
CA GLY A 631 -15.96 -23.56 5.87
C GLY A 631 -14.49 -23.33 6.23
N LEU A 632 -13.87 -22.21 5.86
CA LEU A 632 -12.46 -21.92 6.20
C LEU A 632 -12.17 -22.00 7.70
N TYR A 633 -13.11 -21.57 8.54
CA TYR A 633 -12.98 -21.69 9.99
C TYR A 633 -12.80 -23.16 10.42
N ASP A 634 -13.70 -24.04 9.97
CA ASP A 634 -13.71 -25.45 10.38
C ASP A 634 -12.51 -26.20 9.81
N THR A 635 -12.13 -25.91 8.56
CA THR A 635 -10.94 -26.46 7.90
C THR A 635 -9.67 -26.14 8.68
N ILE A 636 -9.44 -24.86 8.98
CA ILE A 636 -8.23 -24.45 9.72
C ILE A 636 -8.24 -24.99 11.14
N TYR A 637 -9.38 -24.96 11.83
CA TYR A 637 -9.50 -25.50 13.18
C TYR A 637 -9.17 -26.99 13.21
N ALA A 638 -9.75 -27.79 12.31
CA ALA A 638 -9.51 -29.23 12.24
C ALA A 638 -8.06 -29.57 11.91
N ALA A 639 -7.47 -28.87 10.93
CA ALA A 639 -6.07 -29.09 10.52
C ALA A 639 -5.09 -28.70 11.64
N ASP A 640 -5.28 -27.54 12.28
CA ASP A 640 -4.43 -27.10 13.41
C ASP A 640 -4.52 -28.10 14.59
N MET A 641 -5.73 -28.52 14.98
CA MET A 641 -5.93 -29.50 16.06
C MET A 641 -5.24 -30.84 15.77
N LEU A 642 -5.34 -31.34 14.53
CA LEU A 642 -4.65 -32.56 14.10
C LEU A 642 -3.13 -32.38 14.15
N MET A 643 -2.59 -31.31 13.55
CA MET A 643 -1.15 -31.04 13.55
C MET A 643 -0.59 -30.92 14.97
N TYR A 644 -1.27 -30.18 15.86
CA TYR A 644 -0.87 -30.05 17.26
C TYR A 644 -0.83 -31.40 17.97
N ARG A 645 -1.88 -32.23 17.81
CA ARG A 645 -1.95 -33.56 18.41
C ARG A 645 -0.83 -34.46 17.91
N ARG A 646 -0.60 -34.52 16.59
CA ARG A 646 0.41 -35.41 15.99
C ARG A 646 1.84 -34.96 16.29
N LEU A 647 2.13 -33.66 16.26
CA LEU A 647 3.44 -33.12 16.65
C LEU A 647 3.77 -33.44 18.10
N ARG A 648 2.81 -33.29 19.02
CA ARG A 648 3.02 -33.59 20.44
C ARG A 648 3.03 -35.07 20.77
N ALA A 649 2.32 -35.89 20.00
CA ALA A 649 2.44 -37.34 20.11
C ALA A 649 3.86 -37.82 19.78
N ALA A 650 4.49 -37.21 18.76
CA ALA A 650 5.88 -37.50 18.42
C ALA A 650 6.88 -36.86 19.40
N TRP A 651 6.66 -35.60 19.77
CA TRP A 651 7.58 -34.79 20.55
C TRP A 651 6.85 -34.08 21.70
N PRO A 652 6.64 -34.74 22.86
CA PRO A 652 5.76 -34.23 23.92
C PRO A 652 6.12 -32.84 24.49
N ASN A 653 7.42 -32.50 24.43
CA ASN A 653 7.99 -31.25 24.94
C ASN A 653 8.15 -30.16 23.87
N VAL A 654 7.80 -30.44 22.60
CA VAL A 654 7.98 -29.45 21.52
C VAL A 654 7.13 -28.22 21.79
N LYS A 655 7.72 -27.05 21.57
CA LYS A 655 7.02 -25.76 21.58
C LYS A 655 6.55 -25.47 20.15
N ILE A 656 5.26 -25.16 19.96
CA ILE A 656 4.67 -24.90 18.66
C ILE A 656 4.32 -23.42 18.56
N ILE A 657 4.88 -22.73 17.58
CA ILE A 657 4.56 -21.34 17.25
C ILE A 657 3.70 -21.35 15.99
N ARG A 658 2.41 -21.09 16.12
CA ARG A 658 1.50 -20.93 14.99
C ARG A 658 1.56 -19.48 14.52
N MET A 659 1.72 -19.25 13.21
CA MET A 659 1.75 -17.91 12.63
C MET A 659 0.98 -17.82 11.31
N LEU A 660 0.43 -16.66 10.98
CA LEU A 660 -0.17 -16.38 9.68
C LEU A 660 0.32 -14.99 9.22
N PRO A 661 0.96 -14.85 8.06
CA PRO A 661 1.45 -13.55 7.61
C PRO A 661 0.28 -12.64 7.26
N GLY A 662 0.51 -11.33 7.22
CA GLY A 662 -0.51 -10.38 6.77
C GLY A 662 -0.78 -10.50 5.28
N ALA A 663 -1.84 -9.86 4.80
CA ALA A 663 -2.03 -9.61 3.38
C ALA A 663 -1.84 -8.12 3.12
N SER A 664 -1.26 -7.79 1.97
CA SER A 664 -1.07 -6.39 1.56
C SER A 664 -2.38 -5.60 1.46
N ARG A 665 -2.26 -4.27 1.37
CA ARG A 665 -3.39 -3.35 1.28
C ARG A 665 -3.78 -3.12 -0.18
N SER A 666 -4.94 -3.66 -0.57
CA SER A 666 -5.60 -3.43 -1.87
C SER A 666 -7.08 -3.80 -1.76
N VAL A 667 -7.92 -3.36 -2.69
CA VAL A 667 -9.36 -3.68 -2.69
C VAL A 667 -9.60 -5.19 -2.62
N GLU A 668 -8.87 -5.97 -3.43
CA GLU A 668 -8.99 -7.44 -3.45
C GLU A 668 -8.52 -8.07 -2.13
N LYS A 669 -7.36 -7.66 -1.61
CA LYS A 669 -6.80 -8.25 -0.39
C LYS A 669 -7.54 -7.81 0.88
N ASP A 670 -8.18 -6.65 0.87
CA ASP A 670 -9.05 -6.20 1.94
C ASP A 670 -10.37 -6.99 1.96
N ALA A 671 -10.91 -7.34 0.79
CA ALA A 671 -12.03 -8.26 0.70
C ALA A 671 -11.65 -9.65 1.25
N LEU A 672 -10.48 -10.16 0.81
CA LEU A 672 -9.92 -11.44 1.27
C LEU A 672 -9.66 -11.45 2.78
N TRP A 673 -9.21 -10.33 3.34
CA TRP A 673 -9.02 -10.17 4.77
C TRP A 673 -10.28 -10.52 5.55
N LYS A 674 -11.36 -9.86 5.17
CA LYS A 674 -12.65 -9.93 5.84
C LYS A 674 -13.28 -11.31 5.65
N SER A 675 -13.22 -11.85 4.43
CA SER A 675 -13.87 -13.13 4.10
C SER A 675 -13.07 -14.36 4.50
N ALA A 676 -11.74 -14.29 4.57
CA ALA A 676 -10.89 -15.45 4.80
C ALA A 676 -9.96 -15.31 6.02
N TYR A 677 -9.12 -14.28 6.08
CA TYR A 677 -8.14 -14.14 7.19
C TYR A 677 -8.82 -14.05 8.55
N ILE A 678 -9.88 -13.27 8.68
CA ILE A 678 -10.60 -13.10 9.95
C ILE A 678 -11.18 -14.44 10.47
N PRO A 679 -11.92 -15.23 9.68
CA PRO A 679 -12.32 -16.58 10.07
C PRO A 679 -11.15 -17.49 10.47
N MET A 680 -10.06 -17.50 9.70
CA MET A 680 -8.89 -18.35 10.01
C MET A 680 -8.21 -17.93 11.32
N ILE A 681 -8.02 -16.63 11.57
CA ILE A 681 -7.45 -16.13 12.84
C ILE A 681 -8.32 -16.56 14.03
N ARG A 682 -9.65 -16.52 13.89
CA ARG A 682 -10.58 -17.02 14.91
C ARG A 682 -10.42 -18.53 15.13
N ALA A 683 -10.27 -19.31 14.06
CA ALA A 683 -10.06 -20.75 14.13
C ALA A 683 -8.74 -21.11 14.84
N MET A 684 -7.64 -20.44 14.47
CA MET A 684 -6.31 -20.61 15.09
C MET A 684 -6.36 -20.30 16.60
N ARG A 685 -7.01 -19.18 16.98
CA ARG A 685 -7.20 -18.82 18.40
C ARG A 685 -8.02 -19.87 19.15
N LYS A 686 -9.10 -20.38 18.53
CA LYS A 686 -9.94 -21.41 19.15
C LYS A 686 -9.18 -22.73 19.32
N ALA A 687 -8.45 -23.18 18.29
CA ALA A 687 -7.66 -24.40 18.36
C ALA A 687 -6.64 -24.36 19.49
N ILE A 688 -5.90 -23.24 19.62
CA ILE A 688 -4.94 -23.06 20.71
C ILE A 688 -5.62 -23.07 22.07
N ALA A 689 -6.74 -22.35 22.23
CA ALA A 689 -7.51 -22.34 23.47
C ALA A 689 -8.01 -23.75 23.87
N ASP A 690 -8.51 -24.53 22.91
CA ASP A 690 -9.05 -25.87 23.14
C ASP A 690 -7.96 -26.91 23.42
N THR A 691 -6.74 -26.72 22.91
CA THR A 691 -5.61 -27.58 23.32
C THR A 691 -5.22 -27.36 24.78
N ALA A 692 -5.57 -26.21 25.37
CA ALA A 692 -5.20 -25.78 26.72
C ALA A 692 -3.69 -25.94 27.02
N SER A 693 -2.83 -25.84 26.01
CA SER A 693 -1.39 -26.06 26.15
C SER A 693 -0.60 -24.77 26.15
N SER A 694 0.20 -24.55 27.19
CA SER A 694 1.19 -23.47 27.27
C SER A 694 2.37 -23.63 26.30
N ASN A 695 2.53 -24.79 25.68
CA ASN A 695 3.57 -25.05 24.68
C ASN A 695 3.13 -24.66 23.27
N ILE A 696 1.89 -24.23 23.07
CA ILE A 696 1.37 -23.80 21.77
C ILE A 696 1.03 -22.32 21.88
N VAL A 697 1.67 -21.50 21.05
CA VAL A 697 1.50 -20.05 21.05
C VAL A 697 1.14 -19.54 19.66
N LEU A 698 0.35 -18.47 19.62
CA LEU A 698 0.00 -17.75 18.39
C LEU A 698 0.90 -16.53 18.24
N ALA A 699 1.74 -16.50 17.20
CA ALA A 699 2.44 -15.29 16.80
C ALA A 699 1.55 -14.49 15.83
N PRO A 700 1.02 -13.31 16.24
CA PRO A 700 0.09 -12.51 15.44
C PRO A 700 0.83 -11.70 14.36
N THR A 701 1.61 -12.39 13.56
CA THR A 701 2.50 -11.82 12.54
C THR A 701 1.77 -11.01 11.48
N TRP A 702 0.48 -11.31 11.24
CA TRP A 702 -0.40 -10.49 10.41
C TRP A 702 -0.57 -9.04 10.89
N ALA A 703 -0.33 -8.78 12.17
CA ALA A 703 -0.39 -7.46 12.79
C ALA A 703 1.00 -6.97 13.25
N MET A 704 2.07 -7.73 13.01
CA MET A 704 3.45 -7.36 13.41
C MET A 704 4.37 -7.05 12.23
N ALA A 705 3.83 -7.03 11.01
CA ALA A 705 4.52 -6.59 9.80
C ALA A 705 3.61 -5.64 9.01
N GLY A 706 4.20 -4.61 8.40
CA GLY A 706 3.44 -3.63 7.62
C GLY A 706 2.72 -4.25 6.42
N GLN A 707 1.51 -3.79 6.13
CA GLN A 707 0.71 -4.30 5.01
C GLN A 707 0.66 -3.32 3.81
N ASP A 708 1.04 -2.06 4.00
CA ASP A 708 1.07 -1.05 2.93
C ASP A 708 2.33 -1.13 2.05
N VAL A 709 3.44 -1.66 2.58
CA VAL A 709 4.76 -1.66 1.91
C VAL A 709 5.46 -3.01 2.09
N GLY A 710 6.52 -3.24 1.32
CA GLY A 710 7.28 -4.49 1.37
C GLY A 710 6.64 -5.61 0.55
N TYR A 711 5.97 -5.25 -0.54
CA TYR A 711 5.42 -6.16 -1.55
C TYR A 711 5.91 -5.73 -2.93
N SER A 712 5.90 -6.64 -3.90
CA SER A 712 6.35 -6.31 -5.25
C SER A 712 5.38 -5.31 -5.88
N LEU A 713 5.92 -4.22 -6.41
CA LEU A 713 5.17 -3.16 -7.08
C LEU A 713 5.22 -3.38 -8.60
N THR A 714 4.17 -2.99 -9.31
CA THR A 714 4.20 -2.92 -10.78
C THR A 714 5.18 -1.85 -11.23
N THR A 715 5.99 -2.11 -12.24
CA THR A 715 6.89 -1.08 -12.77
C THR A 715 6.10 -0.04 -13.55
N THR A 716 6.28 1.23 -13.21
CA THR A 716 5.67 2.37 -13.93
C THR A 716 6.72 3.41 -14.28
N THR A 717 6.46 4.22 -15.31
CA THR A 717 7.35 5.32 -15.67
C THR A 717 7.31 6.38 -14.57
N PRO A 718 8.48 6.85 -14.06
CA PRO A 718 8.53 7.97 -13.13
C PRO A 718 7.84 9.20 -13.71
N ASP A 719 7.04 9.86 -12.87
CA ASP A 719 6.48 11.16 -13.20
C ASP A 719 7.62 12.13 -13.55
N PRO A 720 7.61 12.77 -14.73
CA PRO A 720 8.77 13.50 -15.25
C PRO A 720 9.11 14.75 -14.41
N ASP A 721 8.14 15.29 -13.66
CA ASP A 721 8.33 16.50 -12.86
C ASP A 721 8.78 16.18 -11.43
N THR A 722 8.27 15.10 -10.83
CA THR A 722 8.51 14.75 -9.41
C THR A 722 9.43 13.55 -9.22
N GLY A 723 9.62 12.73 -10.26
CA GLY A 723 10.29 11.43 -10.18
C GLY A 723 9.50 10.36 -9.41
N ALA A 724 8.28 10.66 -8.95
CA ALA A 724 7.47 9.73 -8.19
C ALA A 724 6.91 8.62 -9.08
N LEU A 725 6.83 7.41 -8.52
CA LEU A 725 6.17 6.26 -9.14
C LEU A 725 4.74 6.16 -8.61
N LEU A 726 3.75 6.24 -9.50
CA LEU A 726 2.39 5.81 -9.20
C LEU A 726 2.27 4.34 -9.62
N THR A 727 2.08 3.45 -8.65
CA THR A 727 2.14 2.00 -8.86
C THR A 727 1.00 1.28 -8.17
N THR A 728 0.69 0.08 -8.64
CA THR A 728 -0.14 -0.90 -7.95
C THR A 728 0.72 -2.05 -7.42
N LEU A 729 0.11 -2.99 -6.71
CA LEU A 729 0.79 -4.22 -6.30
C LEU A 729 0.87 -5.18 -7.48
N ASN A 730 2.03 -5.80 -7.65
CA ASN A 730 2.26 -6.89 -8.60
C ASN A 730 2.12 -8.25 -7.90
N ASP A 731 2.83 -8.42 -6.78
CA ASP A 731 2.69 -9.58 -5.89
C ASP A 731 2.18 -9.11 -4.54
N ALA A 732 0.86 -9.17 -4.38
CA ALA A 732 0.15 -8.75 -3.18
C ALA A 732 0.16 -9.83 -2.07
N THR A 733 0.82 -10.97 -2.30
CA THR A 733 0.79 -12.14 -1.41
C THR A 733 2.11 -12.32 -0.68
N HIS A 734 3.24 -12.18 -1.36
CA HIS A 734 4.55 -12.49 -0.78
C HIS A 734 5.26 -11.21 -0.33
N PRO A 735 5.53 -11.06 0.98
CA PRO A 735 6.40 -9.99 1.45
C PRO A 735 7.81 -10.14 0.85
N ILE A 736 8.42 -9.00 0.53
CA ILE A 736 9.80 -8.87 0.03
C ILE A 736 10.55 -7.84 0.89
N HIS A 737 11.87 -7.80 0.75
CA HIS A 737 12.75 -6.79 1.36
C HIS A 737 12.44 -6.55 2.86
N ALA A 738 12.15 -5.30 3.22
CA ALA A 738 11.87 -4.88 4.58
C ALA A 738 10.60 -5.52 5.17
N GLY A 739 9.55 -5.75 4.36
CA GLY A 739 8.33 -6.41 4.83
C GLY A 739 8.58 -7.87 5.23
N ARG A 740 9.38 -8.58 4.43
CA ARG A 740 9.83 -9.95 4.74
C ARG A 740 10.74 -9.97 5.97
N ALA A 741 11.67 -9.03 6.06
CA ALA A 741 12.58 -8.88 7.19
C ALA A 741 11.82 -8.63 8.51
N GLU A 742 10.84 -7.73 8.49
CA GLU A 742 9.99 -7.43 9.67
C GLU A 742 9.16 -8.64 10.10
N LEU A 743 8.52 -9.33 9.16
CA LEU A 743 7.77 -10.57 9.42
C LEU A 743 8.65 -11.61 10.15
N TRP A 744 9.81 -11.93 9.61
CA TRP A 744 10.67 -12.96 10.19
C TRP A 744 11.42 -12.49 11.44
N ARG A 745 11.61 -11.17 11.63
CA ARG A 745 12.07 -10.61 12.91
C ARG A 745 11.04 -10.83 14.02
N ALA A 746 9.76 -10.64 13.72
CA ALA A 746 8.68 -10.89 14.66
C ALA A 746 8.64 -12.37 15.07
N VAL A 747 8.68 -13.30 14.11
CA VAL A 747 8.72 -14.75 14.40
C VAL A 747 9.97 -15.14 15.18
N ALA A 748 11.14 -14.60 14.82
CA ALA A 748 12.39 -14.85 15.55
C ALA A 748 12.28 -14.44 17.03
N GLY A 749 11.55 -13.35 17.34
CA GLY A 749 11.30 -12.95 18.73
C GLY A 749 10.50 -13.99 19.52
N TYR A 750 9.50 -14.61 18.88
CA TYR A 750 8.76 -15.73 19.49
C TYR A 750 9.63 -16.97 19.66
N VAL A 751 10.49 -17.28 18.68
CA VAL A 751 11.46 -18.39 18.79
C VAL A 751 12.46 -18.14 19.93
N ALA A 752 12.96 -16.92 20.09
CA ALA A 752 13.87 -16.57 21.19
C ALA A 752 13.23 -16.80 22.56
N VAL A 753 11.99 -16.34 22.77
CA VAL A 753 11.23 -16.58 24.01
C VAL A 753 10.98 -18.06 24.23
N ALA A 754 10.61 -18.79 23.17
CA ALA A 754 10.42 -20.25 23.25
C ALA A 754 11.75 -20.99 23.51
N ALA A 755 12.90 -20.46 23.10
CA ALA A 755 14.20 -21.08 23.37
C ALA A 755 14.66 -20.87 24.83
N THR A 756 14.10 -19.88 25.52
CA THR A 756 14.40 -19.65 26.94
C THR A 756 13.53 -20.49 27.88
N PRO A 757 14.08 -20.90 29.05
CA PRO A 757 13.35 -21.66 30.07
C PRO A 757 12.10 -20.97 30.62
#